data_AF-A0A2V6TH13-F1
#
_entry.id   AF-A0A2V6TH13-F1
#
_cell.length_a   1.000
_cell.length_b   1.000
_cell.length_c   1.000
_cell.angle_alpha   90.00
_cell.angle_beta   90.00
_cell.angle_gamma   90.00
#
_symmetry.space_group_name_H-M   'P 1'
#
loop_
_entity.id
_entity.type
_entity.pdbx_description
1 polymer ?
#
loop_
_entity_poly.entity_id
_entity_poly.type
_entity_poly.pdbx_seq_one_letter_code
_entity_poly.pdbx_strand_id
1 'polypeptide(L)'
;AGAGRALVARYRAIVWSGAAAAIAIGLLLAVFRPSGWEWMLPMAPVAITMMVAVVAWGVAHRKARAHAVPFSEVRVASLVPRDTSLPGGPLFAAGPIVILLATAVLVYAYRDDLRTGPITIKPFAPLVFGGMAAAIMLTRAVSLARRSRQVAVDGPAAEAEQRFRRLNVLVLVCSAYAVAVALSAATAASIPGFFAVIGRAWSFVMVPLLLFNVGVGYWMFRVGQGFQKAVAPAARQDVHGDATPDHAWKAGGFVYFNPRDPAIWVEKRIGFGYTLNMGNSRAWLLIAGMLLAPMIIFRLVFALSLSVLVAPAAMAQDRGLTIEYTVKVADIPRQLFHVTTDIRNISQPSLDLSLPVWSPGWYVIENYGKNVARFRVAEPGGRALRPVQVRKQTWRIDTKGISRITVEFDYLANVLSANQARIAADYAFFTGTQLFLMPEGHRSRPSVVKFDVPSGWKIASGLDETADPMVFTAPEYDTLVDQPTLMGHFDVTRFTVDGKPHDLVLNPPGVYSADRARTLAGHLSKLAETQGRIFGGLPYRKFVYFYLFRAKEAAAAVLEHQNSFVIVRNPDALSLPDDIMVGGAAHEFFHVWNVKRIRPVEMWPYDYSKENETPLLWVSEGFTSYYASLSMYRAGLRDARALVAEMAQGIGDVEGNEARRDISAADSSMSTWIDYAAPAASRISYYSQGRNLAQLLDLSIRHDTSGARGLDEVMRALFTDFYQRGRGFSTDDLIRVVNRISGQSYDSFFNRYVSGTDVPPYDTFLGYAGYQLERATRKIPFLGVNLDTLGRVTGFPPGSDAATSRLQPDD
;
A
#
# COMPACT_ATOMS: atom_id res chain seq x y z
N ALA A 1 47.15 38.23 -32.33
CA ALA A 1 46.96 38.43 -30.86
C ALA A 1 45.98 39.56 -30.50
N GLY A 2 46.05 40.76 -31.13
CA GLY A 2 45.14 41.89 -30.83
C GLY A 2 43.65 41.61 -31.11
N ALA A 3 43.33 41.05 -32.28
CA ALA A 3 41.96 40.75 -32.70
C ALA A 3 41.26 39.70 -31.80
N GLY A 4 41.96 38.64 -31.39
CA GLY A 4 41.42 37.62 -30.47
C GLY A 4 41.08 38.18 -29.08
N ARG A 5 41.88 39.13 -28.56
CA ARG A 5 41.60 39.80 -27.28
C ARG A 5 40.34 40.67 -27.34
N ALA A 6 40.15 41.40 -28.44
CA ALA A 6 38.94 42.20 -28.67
C ALA A 6 37.68 41.32 -28.81
N LEU A 7 37.81 40.16 -29.47
CA LEU A 7 36.72 39.19 -29.63
C LEU A 7 36.27 38.58 -28.30
N VAL A 8 37.23 38.21 -27.44
CA VAL A 8 36.97 37.69 -26.08
C VAL A 8 36.36 38.77 -25.18
N ALA A 9 36.77 40.03 -25.30
CA ALA A 9 36.17 41.14 -24.56
C ALA A 9 34.69 41.37 -24.93
N ARG A 10 34.34 41.34 -26.22
CA ARG A 10 32.94 41.44 -26.68
C ARG A 10 32.09 40.25 -26.22
N TYR A 11 32.63 39.04 -26.29
CA TYR A 11 31.95 37.84 -25.77
C TYR A 11 31.62 37.97 -24.28
N ARG A 12 32.57 38.46 -23.48
CA ARG A 12 32.37 38.68 -22.04
C ARG A 12 31.26 39.70 -21.77
N ALA A 13 31.22 40.81 -22.50
CA ALA A 13 30.18 41.82 -22.33
C ALA A 13 28.77 41.24 -22.52
N ILE A 14 28.56 40.40 -23.54
CA ILE A 14 27.26 39.77 -23.85
C ILE A 14 26.81 38.80 -22.75
N VAL A 15 27.73 37.99 -22.22
CA VAL A 15 27.39 37.04 -21.14
C VAL A 15 27.04 37.77 -19.85
N TRP A 16 27.76 38.85 -19.52
CA TRP A 16 27.50 39.64 -18.32
C TRP A 16 26.18 40.42 -18.39
N SER A 17 25.88 41.05 -19.54
CA SER A 17 24.59 41.72 -19.71
C SER A 17 23.42 40.73 -19.72
N GLY A 18 23.60 39.53 -20.30
CA GLY A 18 22.62 38.45 -20.24
C GLY A 18 22.35 37.93 -18.83
N ALA A 19 23.40 37.72 -18.04
CA ALA A 19 23.27 37.29 -16.65
C ALA A 19 22.62 38.38 -15.76
N ALA A 20 22.98 39.65 -15.97
CA ALA A 20 22.36 40.77 -15.26
C ALA A 20 20.87 40.90 -15.59
N ALA A 21 20.49 40.76 -16.86
CA ALA A 21 19.09 40.78 -17.29
C ALA A 21 18.29 39.61 -16.69
N ALA A 22 18.86 38.40 -16.66
CA ALA A 22 18.20 37.24 -16.07
C ALA A 22 18.00 37.39 -14.55
N ILE A 23 18.98 37.95 -13.84
CA ILE A 23 18.84 38.27 -12.40
C ILE A 23 17.75 39.31 -12.18
N ALA A 24 17.69 40.37 -12.99
CA ALA A 24 16.65 41.40 -12.90
C ALA A 24 15.24 40.81 -13.14
N ILE A 25 15.09 39.92 -14.14
CA ILE A 25 13.84 39.20 -14.41
C ILE A 25 13.48 38.28 -13.23
N GLY A 26 14.45 37.57 -12.66
CA GLY A 26 14.22 36.72 -11.48
C GLY A 26 13.76 37.52 -10.25
N LEU A 27 14.34 38.70 -10.03
CA LEU A 27 13.93 39.62 -8.97
C LEU A 27 12.53 40.19 -9.22
N LEU A 28 12.21 40.58 -10.46
CA LEU A 28 10.86 41.04 -10.84
C LEU A 28 9.81 39.95 -10.63
N LEU A 29 10.07 38.72 -11.09
CA LEU A 29 9.15 37.59 -10.92
C LEU A 29 8.93 37.23 -9.44
N ALA A 30 9.99 37.33 -8.62
CA ALA A 30 9.88 37.12 -7.17
C ALA A 30 9.00 38.18 -6.45
N VAL A 31 8.93 39.40 -6.99
CA VAL A 31 8.08 40.48 -6.46
C VAL A 31 6.62 40.31 -6.86
N PHE A 32 6.34 39.90 -8.11
CA PHE A 32 4.96 39.89 -8.64
C PHE A 32 4.18 38.57 -8.44
N ARG A 33 4.85 37.47 -8.02
CA ARG A 33 4.24 36.16 -7.68
C ARG A 33 2.99 35.77 -8.50
N PRO A 34 3.10 35.59 -9.83
CA PRO A 34 1.97 35.11 -10.63
C PRO A 34 1.55 33.70 -10.18
N SER A 35 0.27 33.52 -9.86
CA SER A 35 -0.30 32.27 -9.37
C SER A 35 -0.19 31.15 -10.41
N GLY A 36 0.21 29.95 -9.99
CA GLY A 36 0.28 28.74 -10.83
C GLY A 36 1.65 28.42 -11.43
N TRP A 37 2.63 29.33 -11.33
CA TRP A 37 4.00 29.15 -11.86
C TRP A 37 5.08 29.07 -10.77
N GLU A 38 4.66 28.90 -9.52
CA GLU A 38 5.48 28.96 -8.29
C GLU A 38 6.68 28.02 -8.31
N TRP A 39 6.57 26.89 -9.01
CA TRP A 39 7.66 25.91 -9.14
C TRP A 39 8.69 26.26 -10.23
N MET A 40 8.36 27.09 -11.22
CA MET A 40 9.27 27.52 -12.31
C MET A 40 10.07 28.78 -11.97
N LEU A 41 9.52 29.61 -11.07
CA LEU A 41 10.06 30.89 -10.62
C LEU A 41 11.55 30.87 -10.21
N PRO A 42 12.08 29.84 -9.51
CA PRO A 42 13.50 29.79 -9.14
C PRO A 42 14.42 29.38 -10.30
N MET A 43 13.89 28.66 -11.30
CA MET A 43 14.69 27.98 -12.33
C MET A 43 14.79 28.76 -13.63
N ALA A 44 13.80 29.61 -13.95
CA ALA A 44 13.76 30.37 -15.20
C ALA A 44 14.98 31.31 -15.39
N PRO A 45 15.46 32.07 -14.38
CA PRO A 45 16.65 32.92 -14.53
C PRO A 45 17.92 32.12 -14.85
N VAL A 46 18.05 30.94 -14.25
CA VAL A 46 19.21 30.04 -14.46
C VAL A 46 19.20 29.48 -15.88
N ALA A 47 18.04 29.01 -16.35
CA ALA A 47 17.88 28.47 -17.70
C ALA A 47 18.16 29.54 -18.78
N ILE A 48 17.64 30.76 -18.61
CA ILE A 48 17.87 31.88 -19.54
C ILE A 48 19.35 32.26 -19.58
N THR A 49 20.01 32.35 -18.41
CA THR A 49 21.44 32.66 -18.34
C THR A 49 22.29 31.60 -19.03
N MET A 50 21.96 30.32 -18.84
CA MET A 50 22.66 29.22 -19.50
C MET A 50 22.48 29.28 -21.03
N MET A 51 21.26 29.58 -21.51
CA MET A 51 20.98 29.68 -22.94
C MET A 51 21.74 30.84 -23.60
N VAL A 52 21.74 32.04 -22.99
CA VAL A 52 22.49 33.20 -23.50
C VAL A 52 24.00 32.92 -23.51
N ALA A 53 24.51 32.26 -22.46
CA ALA A 53 25.92 31.88 -22.40
C ALA A 53 26.32 30.90 -23.50
N VAL A 54 25.48 29.90 -23.79
CA VAL A 54 25.72 28.90 -24.85
C VAL A 54 25.70 29.54 -26.23
N VAL A 55 24.75 30.42 -26.52
CA VAL A 55 24.64 31.10 -27.83
C VAL A 55 25.80 32.07 -28.05
N ALA A 56 26.10 32.92 -27.06
CA ALA A 56 27.24 33.84 -27.13
C ALA A 56 28.55 33.08 -27.34
N TRP A 57 28.68 31.91 -26.72
CA TRP A 57 29.86 31.07 -26.84
C TRP A 57 30.00 30.48 -28.25
N GLY A 58 28.92 29.95 -28.81
CA GLY A 58 28.94 29.34 -30.16
C GLY A 58 29.36 30.33 -31.25
N VAL A 59 29.00 31.60 -31.10
CA VAL A 59 29.41 32.68 -32.00
C VAL A 59 30.89 33.06 -31.80
N ALA A 60 31.34 33.17 -30.56
CA ALA A 60 32.73 33.52 -30.24
C ALA A 60 33.72 32.40 -30.60
N HIS A 61 33.36 31.14 -30.35
CA HIS A 61 34.19 29.97 -30.61
C HIS A 61 34.46 29.80 -32.11
N ARG A 62 33.44 29.93 -32.97
CA ARG A 62 33.61 29.88 -34.43
C ARG A 62 34.62 30.91 -34.94
N LYS A 63 34.58 32.13 -34.40
CA LYS A 63 35.47 33.23 -34.79
C LYS A 63 36.88 33.11 -34.20
N ALA A 64 37.03 32.53 -33.00
CA ALA A 64 38.32 32.40 -32.32
C ALA A 64 39.16 31.21 -32.82
N ARG A 65 38.53 30.17 -33.41
CA ARG A 65 39.21 28.95 -33.87
C ARG A 65 40.28 29.20 -34.93
N ALA A 66 40.13 30.25 -35.75
CA ALA A 66 41.10 30.67 -36.75
C ALA A 66 42.41 31.27 -36.17
N HIS A 67 42.49 31.44 -34.86
CA HIS A 67 43.65 32.03 -34.17
C HIS A 67 44.27 31.10 -33.11
N ALA A 68 43.91 29.82 -33.11
CA ALA A 68 44.47 28.84 -32.18
C ALA A 68 45.88 28.37 -32.62
N VAL A 69 46.81 28.28 -31.67
CA VAL A 69 48.20 27.83 -31.90
C VAL A 69 48.24 26.28 -31.91
N PRO A 70 49.08 25.63 -32.77
CA PRO A 70 49.25 24.17 -32.79
C PRO A 70 49.88 23.61 -31.50
N PHE A 71 49.65 22.32 -31.22
CA PHE A 71 50.06 21.65 -29.98
C PHE A 71 51.51 21.12 -30.00
N SER A 72 52.08 20.94 -28.81
CA SER A 72 53.35 20.23 -28.55
C SER A 72 53.08 18.83 -28.00
N GLU A 73 53.85 17.83 -28.42
CA GLU A 73 53.74 16.42 -27.97
C GLU A 73 54.67 16.05 -26.80
N VAL A 74 55.48 17.00 -26.31
CA VAL A 74 56.50 16.73 -25.27
C VAL A 74 55.92 16.91 -23.87
N ARG A 75 55.96 15.85 -23.04
CA ARG A 75 55.66 15.92 -21.61
C ARG A 75 56.92 16.24 -20.81
N VAL A 76 56.87 17.27 -19.97
CA VAL A 76 57.93 17.59 -19.00
C VAL A 76 57.38 17.39 -17.58
N ALA A 77 58.16 16.71 -16.73
CA ALA A 77 57.81 16.46 -15.34
C ALA A 77 58.16 17.67 -14.47
N SER A 78 57.22 18.11 -13.63
CA SER A 78 57.42 19.23 -12.69
C SER A 78 58.22 18.80 -11.47
N LEU A 79 59.19 19.65 -11.09
CA LEU A 79 60.08 19.45 -9.94
C LEU A 79 59.62 20.21 -8.68
N VAL A 80 58.52 20.97 -8.74
CA VAL A 80 58.02 21.76 -7.60
C VAL A 80 57.16 20.90 -6.66
N PRO A 81 57.48 20.83 -5.36
CA PRO A 81 56.70 20.07 -4.37
C PRO A 81 55.23 20.51 -4.33
N ARG A 82 54.31 19.56 -4.48
CA ARG A 82 52.87 19.82 -4.37
C ARG A 82 52.44 19.94 -2.92
N ASP A 83 51.76 21.03 -2.61
CA ASP A 83 50.91 21.07 -1.42
C ASP A 83 49.55 20.43 -1.73
N THR A 84 49.36 19.24 -1.16
CA THR A 84 48.16 18.41 -1.33
C THR A 84 47.14 18.58 -0.21
N SER A 85 47.36 19.54 0.69
CA SER A 85 46.49 19.80 1.84
C SER A 85 45.16 20.44 1.41
N LEU A 86 44.11 20.12 2.16
CA LEU A 86 42.83 20.83 2.08
C LEU A 86 42.82 21.93 3.14
N PRO A 87 42.25 23.10 2.86
CA PRO A 87 42.06 24.15 3.85
C PRO A 87 41.30 23.62 5.08
N GLY A 88 41.88 23.78 6.27
CA GLY A 88 41.31 23.27 7.52
C GLY A 88 41.38 21.74 7.71
N GLY A 89 42.01 21.02 6.78
CA GLY A 89 42.12 19.56 6.83
C GLY A 89 40.87 18.81 6.36
N PRO A 90 40.91 17.47 6.34
CA PRO A 90 39.82 16.64 5.83
C PRO A 90 38.53 16.73 6.66
N LEU A 91 38.66 16.93 7.98
CA LEU A 91 37.51 17.09 8.88
C LEU A 91 36.73 18.37 8.60
N PHE A 92 37.43 19.49 8.39
CA PHE A 92 36.79 20.75 7.99
C PHE A 92 36.13 20.61 6.61
N ALA A 93 36.80 19.98 5.64
CA ALA A 93 36.21 19.75 4.32
C ALA A 93 34.93 18.89 4.36
N ALA A 94 34.71 18.06 5.39
CA ALA A 94 33.50 17.27 5.57
C ALA A 94 32.32 18.05 6.17
N GLY A 95 32.55 19.24 6.76
CA GLY A 95 31.52 20.00 7.47
C GLY A 95 30.23 20.32 6.69
N PRO A 96 30.26 20.62 5.37
CA PRO A 96 29.04 20.81 4.59
C PRO A 96 28.10 19.59 4.61
N ILE A 97 28.68 18.38 4.60
CA ILE A 97 27.92 17.13 4.65
C ILE A 97 27.32 16.94 6.05
N VAL A 98 28.09 17.28 7.10
CA VAL A 98 27.62 17.23 8.49
C VAL A 98 26.43 18.16 8.72
N ILE A 99 26.47 19.39 8.18
CA ILE A 99 25.36 20.36 8.29
C ILE A 99 24.07 19.82 7.66
N LEU A 100 24.17 19.24 6.46
CA LEU A 100 23.04 18.66 5.74
C LEU A 100 22.46 17.45 6.48
N LEU A 101 23.32 16.57 7.02
CA LEU A 101 22.89 15.40 7.80
C LEU A 101 22.22 15.81 9.12
N ALA A 102 22.80 16.76 9.85
CA ALA A 102 22.21 17.27 11.09
C ALA A 102 20.81 17.88 10.84
N THR A 103 20.64 18.56 9.71
CA THR A 103 19.35 19.12 9.32
C THR A 103 18.35 18.04 8.91
N ALA A 104 18.79 16.99 8.23
CA ALA A 104 17.94 15.85 7.91
C ALA A 104 17.40 15.18 9.19
N VAL A 105 18.27 14.99 10.19
CA VAL A 105 17.88 14.44 11.50
C VAL A 105 16.86 15.36 12.18
N LEU A 106 17.10 16.68 12.18
CA LEU A 106 16.19 17.65 12.76
C LEU A 106 14.80 17.61 12.09
N VAL A 107 14.72 17.69 10.77
CA VAL A 107 13.43 17.66 10.05
C VAL A 107 12.72 16.32 10.20
N TYR A 108 13.45 15.21 10.29
CA TYR A 108 12.85 13.90 10.57
C TYR A 108 12.27 13.81 11.98
N ALA A 109 12.87 14.50 12.96
CA ALA A 109 12.34 14.57 14.33
C ALA A 109 11.00 15.32 14.41
N TYR A 110 10.75 16.28 13.51
CA TYR A 110 9.51 17.04 13.43
C TYR A 110 8.58 16.58 12.30
N ARG A 111 8.74 15.34 11.81
CA ARG A 111 8.06 14.86 10.59
C ARG A 111 6.53 14.86 10.67
N ASP A 112 5.98 14.65 11.87
CA ASP A 112 4.54 14.56 12.08
C ASP A 112 3.89 15.97 12.06
N ASP A 113 4.69 17.02 12.23
CA ASP A 113 4.27 18.42 12.18
C ASP A 113 4.39 19.05 10.77
N LEU A 114 5.01 18.37 9.81
CA LEU A 114 5.28 18.95 8.48
C LEU A 114 3.97 19.11 7.68
N ARG A 115 3.68 20.33 7.21
CA ARG A 115 2.48 20.63 6.41
C ARG A 115 2.52 19.91 5.06
N THR A 116 1.56 19.02 4.81
CA THR A 116 1.40 18.30 3.53
C THR A 116 0.55 19.12 2.55
N GLY A 117 1.21 19.85 1.65
CA GLY A 117 0.57 20.57 0.54
C GLY A 117 0.60 19.80 -0.79
N PRO A 118 -0.21 20.20 -1.81
CA PRO A 118 -0.48 19.37 -2.99
C PRO A 118 0.65 19.33 -4.03
N ILE A 119 1.67 20.19 -3.93
CA ILE A 119 2.81 20.19 -4.84
C ILE A 119 4.06 20.45 -4.01
N THR A 120 4.88 19.43 -3.73
CA THR A 120 6.35 19.49 -3.70
C THR A 120 6.96 18.21 -3.14
N ILE A 121 8.10 17.82 -3.72
CA ILE A 121 8.96 16.74 -3.26
C ILE A 121 9.24 16.94 -1.76
N LYS A 122 8.95 15.90 -0.96
CA LYS A 122 9.13 15.77 0.49
C LYS A 122 10.22 16.70 1.06
N PRO A 123 10.07 17.28 2.26
CA PRO A 123 10.93 18.33 2.86
C PRO A 123 12.46 18.07 2.83
N PHE A 124 12.89 16.84 2.56
CA PHE A 124 14.26 16.40 2.33
C PHE A 124 14.84 16.72 0.94
N ALA A 125 14.04 17.10 -0.06
CA ALA A 125 14.50 17.33 -1.43
C ALA A 125 15.64 18.37 -1.54
N PRO A 126 15.57 19.53 -0.85
CA PRO A 126 16.67 20.50 -0.86
C PRO A 126 17.96 19.93 -0.25
N LEU A 127 17.87 19.05 0.76
CA LEU A 127 19.04 18.40 1.37
C LEU A 127 19.73 17.44 0.40
N VAL A 128 18.96 16.69 -0.41
CA VAL A 128 19.52 15.81 -1.44
C VAL A 128 20.27 16.61 -2.49
N PHE A 129 19.69 17.73 -2.95
CA PHE A 129 20.35 18.63 -3.90
C PHE A 129 21.62 19.24 -3.30
N GLY A 130 21.57 19.63 -2.02
CA GLY A 130 22.73 20.17 -1.30
C GLY A 130 23.85 19.16 -1.12
N GLY A 131 23.50 17.91 -0.82
CA GLY A 131 24.47 16.81 -0.73
C GLY A 131 25.19 16.58 -2.06
N MET A 132 24.45 16.58 -3.16
CA MET A 132 25.03 16.45 -4.50
C MET A 132 25.95 17.62 -4.83
N ALA A 133 25.52 18.86 -4.61
CA ALA A 133 26.32 20.05 -4.89
C ALA A 133 27.61 20.11 -4.03
N ALA A 134 27.51 19.81 -2.74
CA ALA A 134 28.66 19.75 -1.84
C ALA A 134 29.66 18.65 -2.27
N ALA A 135 29.16 17.46 -2.63
CA ALA A 135 29.99 16.37 -3.12
C ALA A 135 30.77 16.73 -4.40
N ILE A 136 30.12 17.43 -5.36
CA ILE A 136 30.79 17.94 -6.57
C ILE A 136 31.94 18.88 -6.19
N MET A 137 31.65 19.87 -5.34
CA MET A 137 32.61 20.91 -4.98
C MET A 137 33.82 20.33 -4.22
N LEU A 138 33.57 19.43 -3.28
CA LEU A 138 34.62 18.79 -2.48
C LEU A 138 35.47 17.82 -3.30
N THR A 139 34.85 17.02 -4.17
CA THR A 139 35.58 16.13 -5.08
C THR A 139 36.47 16.93 -6.01
N ARG A 140 35.97 18.08 -6.50
CA ARG A 140 36.75 19.01 -7.33
C ARG A 140 37.88 19.65 -6.52
N ALA A 141 37.66 20.05 -5.28
CA ALA A 141 38.69 20.60 -4.39
C ALA A 141 39.83 19.60 -4.14
N VAL A 142 39.49 18.34 -3.82
CA VAL A 142 40.45 17.25 -3.62
C VAL A 142 41.22 16.95 -4.90
N SER A 143 40.53 16.86 -6.04
CA SER A 143 41.18 16.62 -7.33
C SER A 143 42.10 17.78 -7.71
N LEU A 144 41.70 19.01 -7.43
CA LEU A 144 42.53 20.17 -7.71
C LEU A 144 43.80 20.17 -6.85
N ALA A 145 43.67 19.86 -5.55
CA ALA A 145 44.80 19.77 -4.63
C ALA A 145 45.75 18.61 -4.96
N ARG A 146 45.22 17.45 -5.40
CA ARG A 146 46.01 16.20 -5.45
C ARG A 146 46.29 15.66 -6.84
N ARG A 147 45.40 15.85 -7.82
CA ARG A 147 45.38 15.08 -9.08
C ARG A 147 45.29 15.89 -10.37
N SER A 148 45.13 17.21 -10.28
CA SER A 148 45.09 18.08 -11.45
C SER A 148 46.47 18.21 -12.11
N ARG A 149 46.54 18.33 -13.45
CA ARG A 149 47.80 18.50 -14.21
C ARG A 149 48.38 19.91 -14.00
N GLN A 150 49.71 20.06 -13.99
CA GLN A 150 50.40 21.37 -13.95
C GLN A 150 50.56 21.93 -15.37
N VAL A 151 50.44 23.25 -15.50
CA VAL A 151 50.54 23.94 -16.79
C VAL A 151 51.91 24.62 -16.96
N ALA A 152 52.59 24.97 -15.87
CA ALA A 152 53.96 25.49 -15.88
C ALA A 152 54.92 24.63 -15.03
N VAL A 153 56.19 24.58 -15.46
CA VAL A 153 57.22 23.71 -14.86
C VAL A 153 58.05 24.46 -13.79
N ASP A 154 58.29 25.79 -13.94
CA ASP A 154 59.25 26.53 -13.10
C ASP A 154 58.96 28.05 -13.03
N GLY A 155 59.54 28.73 -12.03
CA GLY A 155 59.60 30.20 -11.93
C GLY A 155 58.34 30.90 -11.39
N PRO A 156 58.25 32.25 -11.52
CA PRO A 156 57.15 33.05 -10.99
C PRO A 156 55.75 32.63 -11.49
N ALA A 157 55.69 32.02 -12.67
CA ALA A 157 54.46 31.47 -13.25
C ALA A 157 53.96 30.23 -12.50
N ALA A 158 54.86 29.32 -12.10
CA ALA A 158 54.52 28.14 -11.32
C ALA A 158 54.04 28.50 -9.90
N GLU A 159 54.66 29.51 -9.26
CA GLU A 159 54.20 30.02 -7.97
C GLU A 159 52.82 30.68 -8.04
N ALA A 160 52.57 31.49 -9.07
CA ALA A 160 51.27 32.11 -9.32
C ALA A 160 50.19 31.06 -9.59
N GLU A 161 50.52 30.00 -10.32
CA GLU A 161 49.63 28.86 -10.57
C GLU A 161 49.28 28.12 -9.26
N GLN A 162 50.27 27.83 -8.41
CA GLN A 162 50.04 27.15 -7.14
C GLN A 162 49.21 27.99 -6.17
N ARG A 163 49.45 29.31 -6.10
CA ARG A 163 48.62 30.25 -5.33
C ARG A 163 47.19 30.26 -5.85
N PHE A 164 47.00 30.34 -7.16
CA PHE A 164 45.67 30.29 -7.78
C PHE A 164 44.96 28.96 -7.49
N ARG A 165 45.64 27.82 -7.55
CA ARG A 165 45.06 26.51 -7.23
C ARG A 165 44.63 26.43 -5.77
N ARG A 166 45.49 26.79 -4.81
CA ARG A 166 45.12 26.82 -3.37
C ARG A 166 43.88 27.67 -3.12
N LEU A 167 43.83 28.83 -3.78
CA LEU A 167 42.71 29.74 -3.69
C LEU A 167 41.39 29.16 -4.21
N ASN A 168 41.46 28.47 -5.35
CA ASN A 168 40.31 27.77 -5.92
C ASN A 168 39.85 26.61 -5.05
N VAL A 169 40.78 25.88 -4.42
CA VAL A 169 40.45 24.83 -3.43
C VAL A 169 39.70 25.44 -2.25
N LEU A 170 40.19 26.55 -1.69
CA LEU A 170 39.53 27.27 -0.60
C LEU A 170 38.13 27.74 -0.98
N VAL A 171 38.00 28.37 -2.14
CA VAL A 171 36.71 28.82 -2.66
C VAL A 171 35.72 27.66 -2.80
N LEU A 172 36.14 26.52 -3.36
CA LEU A 172 35.26 25.36 -3.52
C LEU A 172 34.75 24.81 -2.19
N VAL A 173 35.62 24.77 -1.17
CA VAL A 173 35.23 24.34 0.18
C VAL A 173 34.26 25.35 0.79
N CYS A 174 34.54 26.65 0.71
CA CYS A 174 33.65 27.70 1.24
C CYS A 174 32.29 27.73 0.52
N SER A 175 32.25 27.56 -0.80
CA SER A 175 31.00 27.47 -1.57
C SER A 175 30.19 26.21 -1.18
N ALA A 176 30.84 25.09 -0.88
CA ALA A 176 30.16 23.89 -0.40
C ALA A 176 29.45 24.15 0.95
N TYR A 177 30.12 24.85 1.87
CA TYR A 177 29.52 25.30 3.13
C TYR A 177 28.33 26.23 2.90
N ALA A 178 28.47 27.20 2.01
CA ALA A 178 27.38 28.13 1.71
C ALA A 178 26.14 27.41 1.14
N VAL A 179 26.33 26.49 0.19
CA VAL A 179 25.23 25.72 -0.38
C VAL A 179 24.57 24.82 0.67
N ALA A 180 25.38 24.15 1.51
CA ALA A 180 24.87 23.32 2.59
C ALA A 180 24.00 24.12 3.58
N VAL A 181 24.49 25.28 4.04
CA VAL A 181 23.74 26.16 4.94
C VAL A 181 22.45 26.64 4.30
N ALA A 182 22.51 27.14 3.06
CA ALA A 182 21.33 27.67 2.35
C ALA A 182 20.21 26.62 2.22
N LEU A 183 20.55 25.39 1.82
CA LEU A 183 19.57 24.34 1.58
C LEU A 183 19.09 23.67 2.87
N SER A 184 19.97 23.51 3.86
CA SER A 184 19.58 23.12 5.21
C SER A 184 18.55 24.07 5.80
N ALA A 185 18.83 25.36 5.68
CA ALA A 185 17.98 26.38 6.20
C ALA A 185 16.62 26.39 5.46
N ALA A 186 16.61 26.23 4.12
CA ALA A 186 15.38 26.13 3.32
C ALA A 186 14.53 24.90 3.68
N THR A 187 15.17 23.79 4.03
CA THR A 187 14.48 22.59 4.52
C THR A 187 13.92 22.79 5.93
N ALA A 188 14.69 23.38 6.85
CA ALA A 188 14.23 23.65 8.22
C ALA A 188 13.02 24.63 8.27
N ALA A 189 12.94 25.52 7.29
CA ALA A 189 11.79 26.40 7.04
C ALA A 189 10.45 25.67 6.84
N SER A 190 10.47 24.35 6.57
CA SER A 190 9.26 23.53 6.44
C SER A 190 8.66 23.11 7.79
N ILE A 191 9.39 23.28 8.90
CA ILE A 191 8.91 22.99 10.26
C ILE A 191 8.00 24.14 10.73
N PRO A 192 6.73 23.87 11.14
CA PRO A 192 5.86 24.92 11.67
C PRO A 192 6.47 25.62 12.88
N GLY A 193 6.29 26.94 12.99
CA GLY A 193 6.82 27.74 14.11
C GLY A 193 8.32 28.06 14.02
N PHE A 194 9.11 27.32 13.25
CA PHE A 194 10.55 27.57 13.08
C PHE A 194 10.82 28.95 12.46
N PHE A 195 10.00 29.37 11.49
CA PHE A 195 10.05 30.72 10.91
C PHE A 195 9.71 31.84 11.90
N ALA A 196 8.86 31.59 12.92
CA ALA A 196 8.53 32.60 13.92
C ALA A 196 9.72 32.89 14.85
N VAL A 197 10.59 31.89 15.07
CA VAL A 197 11.79 32.00 15.91
C VAL A 197 12.96 32.66 15.18
N ILE A 198 13.10 32.46 13.86
CA ILE A 198 14.31 32.84 13.10
C ILE A 198 14.03 33.91 12.02
N GLY A 199 12.77 34.19 11.70
CA GLY A 199 12.33 34.90 10.48
C GLY A 199 12.88 36.31 10.27
N ARG A 200 13.24 37.05 11.34
CA ARG A 200 13.90 38.37 11.19
C ARG A 200 15.41 38.28 10.95
N ALA A 201 16.07 37.21 11.41
CA ALA A 201 17.51 36.97 11.21
C ALA A 201 17.82 36.29 9.86
N TRP A 202 16.82 35.67 9.24
CA TRP A 202 16.94 34.90 8.00
C TRP A 202 17.59 35.66 6.83
N SER A 203 17.08 36.87 6.55
CA SER A 203 17.62 37.77 5.53
C SER A 203 19.05 38.21 5.85
N PHE A 204 19.42 38.33 7.13
CA PHE A 204 20.78 38.67 7.58
C PHE A 204 21.78 37.52 7.40
N VAL A 205 21.33 36.28 7.23
CA VAL A 205 22.23 35.16 6.90
C VAL A 205 22.28 34.93 5.39
N MET A 206 21.12 34.92 4.73
CA MET A 206 21.04 34.56 3.30
C MET A 206 21.61 35.62 2.37
N VAL A 207 21.39 36.92 2.65
CA VAL A 207 21.90 38.00 1.80
C VAL A 207 23.44 38.06 1.82
N PRO A 208 24.12 38.03 2.98
CA PRO A 208 25.59 37.96 3.01
C PRO A 208 26.15 36.69 2.37
N LEU A 209 25.47 35.55 2.49
CA LEU A 209 25.90 34.29 1.87
C LEU A 209 25.80 34.34 0.33
N LEU A 210 24.75 34.97 -0.20
CA LEU A 210 24.57 35.18 -1.63
C LEU A 210 25.62 36.17 -2.16
N LEU A 211 25.82 37.29 -1.45
CA LEU A 211 26.85 38.28 -1.75
C LEU A 211 28.26 37.68 -1.65
N PHE A 212 28.51 36.77 -0.70
CA PHE A 212 29.76 36.04 -0.60
C PHE A 212 30.00 35.18 -1.85
N ASN A 213 29.01 34.42 -2.32
CA ASN A 213 29.17 33.62 -3.53
C ASN A 213 29.36 34.48 -4.79
N VAL A 214 28.64 35.60 -4.91
CA VAL A 214 28.83 36.56 -6.02
C VAL A 214 30.21 37.23 -5.94
N GLY A 215 30.63 37.65 -4.76
CA GLY A 215 31.94 38.26 -4.49
C GLY A 215 33.09 37.30 -4.76
N VAL A 216 32.96 36.03 -4.36
CA VAL A 216 33.89 34.95 -4.69
C VAL A 216 33.95 34.74 -6.21
N GLY A 217 32.81 34.70 -6.90
CA GLY A 217 32.77 34.60 -8.37
C GLY A 217 33.47 35.77 -9.07
N TYR A 218 33.21 37.00 -8.62
CA TYR A 218 33.87 38.21 -9.12
C TYR A 218 35.37 38.22 -8.83
N TRP A 219 35.78 37.75 -7.64
CA TRP A 219 37.17 37.73 -7.24
C TRP A 219 37.98 36.65 -7.97
N MET A 220 37.42 35.45 -8.14
CA MET A 220 38.00 34.40 -9.00
C MET A 220 38.22 34.91 -10.42
N PHE A 221 37.31 35.74 -10.93
CA PHE A 221 37.46 36.40 -12.23
C PHE A 221 38.64 37.38 -12.26
N ARG A 222 38.81 38.20 -11.20
CA ARG A 222 39.96 39.14 -11.09
C ARG A 222 41.30 38.43 -10.94
N VAL A 223 41.37 37.39 -10.10
CA VAL A 223 42.62 36.62 -9.90
C VAL A 223 42.95 35.78 -11.13
N GLY A 224 41.95 35.19 -11.79
CA GLY A 224 42.14 34.50 -13.07
C GLY A 224 42.67 35.40 -14.18
N GLN A 225 42.28 36.69 -14.20
CA GLN A 225 42.87 37.69 -15.10
C GLN A 225 44.32 38.06 -14.72
N GLY A 226 44.64 38.09 -13.42
CA GLY A 226 46.00 38.30 -12.93
C GLY A 226 46.95 37.20 -13.39
N PHE A 227 46.51 35.94 -13.34
CA PHE A 227 47.25 34.79 -13.85
C PHE A 227 47.47 34.88 -15.38
N GLN A 228 46.43 35.16 -16.17
CA GLN A 228 46.60 35.31 -17.62
C GLN A 228 47.52 36.49 -18.00
N LYS A 229 47.55 37.56 -17.20
CA LYS A 229 48.48 38.68 -17.40
C LYS A 229 49.91 38.37 -16.96
N ALA A 230 50.12 37.54 -15.94
CA ALA A 230 51.44 37.11 -15.48
C ALA A 230 52.09 36.05 -16.41
N VAL A 231 51.27 35.20 -17.03
CA VAL A 231 51.73 34.18 -18.00
C VAL A 231 51.93 34.76 -19.40
N ALA A 232 51.23 35.84 -19.78
CA ALA A 232 51.29 36.42 -21.12
C ALA A 232 52.69 36.89 -21.61
N PRO A 233 53.60 37.41 -20.76
CA PRO A 233 54.98 37.71 -21.16
C PRO A 233 55.86 36.46 -21.23
N ALA A 234 55.64 35.48 -20.34
CA ALA A 234 56.41 34.24 -20.27
C ALA A 234 56.05 33.23 -21.37
N ALA A 235 54.83 33.29 -21.92
CA ALA A 235 54.34 32.40 -22.99
C ALA A 235 55.01 32.61 -24.37
N ARG A 236 55.98 33.54 -24.49
CA ARG A 236 56.75 33.75 -25.73
C ARG A 236 58.05 32.94 -25.81
N GLN A 237 58.48 32.29 -24.74
CA GLN A 237 59.59 31.32 -24.77
C GLN A 237 59.16 30.05 -24.02
N ASP A 238 59.05 28.95 -24.77
CA ASP A 238 59.15 27.57 -24.30
C ASP A 238 58.38 27.18 -23.04
N VAL A 239 57.07 27.44 -23.02
CA VAL A 239 56.18 26.81 -22.02
C VAL A 239 55.96 25.34 -22.40
N HIS A 240 56.82 24.46 -21.91
CA HIS A 240 56.66 23.01 -21.99
C HIS A 240 55.77 22.48 -20.86
N GLY A 241 54.47 22.80 -20.90
CA GLY A 241 53.45 22.19 -20.05
C GLY A 241 52.69 21.08 -20.77
N ASP A 242 52.16 20.09 -20.03
CA ASP A 242 51.40 18.94 -20.55
C ASP A 242 50.01 19.39 -21.07
N ALA A 243 50.00 20.08 -22.22
CA ALA A 243 48.78 20.53 -22.88
C ALA A 243 47.93 19.32 -23.30
N THR A 244 46.64 19.38 -23.00
CA THR A 244 45.73 18.27 -23.37
C THR A 244 45.58 18.18 -24.88
N PRO A 245 45.67 16.97 -25.48
CA PRO A 245 45.70 16.83 -26.93
C PRO A 245 44.35 17.19 -27.57
N ASP A 246 44.37 17.85 -28.72
CA ASP A 246 43.17 18.40 -29.37
C ASP A 246 42.13 17.32 -29.73
N HIS A 247 42.56 16.14 -30.13
CA HIS A 247 41.66 15.03 -30.49
C HIS A 247 40.83 14.52 -29.30
N ALA A 248 41.30 14.74 -28.07
CA ALA A 248 40.61 14.35 -26.85
C ALA A 248 39.47 15.31 -26.49
N TRP A 249 39.42 16.51 -27.06
CA TRP A 249 38.33 17.46 -26.85
C TRP A 249 37.21 17.26 -27.86
N LYS A 250 36.02 16.91 -27.38
CA LYS A 250 34.79 16.73 -28.14
C LYS A 250 33.85 17.93 -27.92
N ALA A 251 32.81 18.01 -28.76
CA ALA A 251 31.79 19.05 -28.69
C ALA A 251 32.37 20.49 -28.62
N GLY A 252 33.32 20.80 -29.51
CA GLY A 252 33.92 22.14 -29.60
C GLY A 252 34.76 22.56 -28.38
N GLY A 253 35.25 21.62 -27.55
CA GLY A 253 36.10 21.92 -26.40
C GLY A 253 35.41 21.84 -25.04
N PHE A 254 34.17 21.33 -24.96
CA PHE A 254 33.44 21.19 -23.70
C PHE A 254 33.59 19.84 -23.02
N VAL A 255 33.66 18.77 -23.81
CA VAL A 255 33.71 17.41 -23.31
C VAL A 255 35.11 16.88 -23.53
N TYR A 256 35.82 16.55 -22.46
CA TYR A 256 37.12 15.92 -22.56
C TYR A 256 36.97 14.41 -22.50
N PHE A 257 37.53 13.71 -23.48
CA PHE A 257 37.49 12.26 -23.59
C PHE A 257 38.89 11.75 -23.93
N ASN A 258 39.63 11.31 -22.92
CA ASN A 258 40.94 10.67 -23.10
C ASN A 258 41.11 9.48 -22.13
N PRO A 259 40.95 8.23 -22.60
CA PRO A 259 41.15 7.06 -21.77
C PRO A 259 42.59 6.90 -21.24
N ARG A 260 43.57 7.50 -21.91
CA ARG A 260 44.99 7.46 -21.50
C ARG A 260 45.36 8.56 -20.51
N ASP A 261 44.43 9.47 -20.19
CA ASP A 261 44.64 10.52 -19.21
C ASP A 261 44.12 10.09 -17.82
N PRO A 262 45.00 9.92 -16.82
CA PRO A 262 44.59 9.49 -15.48
C PRO A 262 43.83 10.58 -14.70
N ALA A 263 43.83 11.83 -15.18
CA ALA A 263 43.09 12.92 -14.54
C ALA A 263 41.58 12.73 -14.68
N ILE A 264 40.87 12.79 -13.55
CA ILE A 264 39.41 12.76 -13.48
C ILE A 264 38.83 14.12 -13.85
N TRP A 265 39.42 15.18 -13.29
CA TRP A 265 39.07 16.56 -13.60
C TRP A 265 40.17 17.18 -14.46
N VAL A 266 39.76 17.73 -15.59
CA VAL A 266 40.64 18.33 -16.58
C VAL A 266 40.23 19.79 -16.74
N GLU A 267 41.21 20.68 -16.74
CA GLU A 267 40.94 22.10 -16.91
C GLU A 267 40.24 22.32 -18.24
N LYS A 268 39.13 23.07 -18.22
CA LYS A 268 38.38 23.34 -19.44
C LYS A 268 39.29 24.11 -20.39
N ARG A 269 39.47 23.57 -21.59
CA ARG A 269 40.15 24.28 -22.68
C ARG A 269 39.46 25.61 -22.99
N ILE A 270 38.16 25.72 -22.72
CA ILE A 270 37.35 26.90 -23.01
C ILE A 270 36.39 27.17 -21.85
N GLY A 271 36.38 28.41 -21.37
CA GLY A 271 35.60 28.86 -20.21
C GLY A 271 36.41 28.82 -18.91
N PHE A 272 35.76 29.08 -17.79
CA PHE A 272 36.39 29.00 -16.47
C PHE A 272 36.09 27.65 -15.81
N GLY A 273 37.11 27.02 -15.23
CA GLY A 273 36.95 25.84 -14.37
C GLY A 273 37.37 24.52 -15.01
N TYR A 274 36.87 23.43 -14.43
CA TYR A 274 37.27 22.06 -14.78
C TYR A 274 36.07 21.28 -15.35
N THR A 275 36.34 20.34 -16.26
CA THR A 275 35.39 19.35 -16.78
C THR A 275 35.83 17.95 -16.36
N LEU A 276 34.93 16.98 -16.48
CA LEU A 276 35.25 15.58 -16.22
C LEU A 276 35.85 14.93 -17.48
N ASN A 277 36.85 14.06 -17.28
CA ASN A 277 37.36 13.20 -18.33
C ASN A 277 36.43 12.02 -18.57
N MET A 278 35.54 12.13 -19.56
CA MET A 278 34.57 11.10 -19.94
C MET A 278 35.23 9.82 -20.49
N GLY A 279 36.52 9.86 -20.85
CA GLY A 279 37.28 8.69 -21.25
C GLY A 279 37.80 7.85 -20.08
N ASN A 280 37.75 8.38 -18.85
CA ASN A 280 38.27 7.73 -17.65
C ASN A 280 37.16 6.98 -16.91
N SER A 281 37.31 5.66 -16.73
CA SER A 281 36.33 4.82 -16.02
C SER A 281 36.07 5.28 -14.59
N ARG A 282 37.05 5.89 -13.91
CA ARG A 282 36.87 6.45 -12.56
C ARG A 282 35.97 7.69 -12.54
N ALA A 283 35.89 8.44 -13.64
CA ALA A 283 34.95 9.55 -13.75
C ALA A 283 33.50 9.04 -13.84
N TRP A 284 33.27 7.92 -14.52
CA TRP A 284 31.96 7.25 -14.56
C TRP A 284 31.57 6.63 -13.22
N LEU A 285 32.53 6.04 -12.48
CA LEU A 285 32.29 5.60 -11.10
C LEU A 285 31.91 6.76 -10.18
N LEU A 286 32.50 7.94 -10.36
CA LEU A 286 32.09 9.14 -9.63
C LEU A 286 30.68 9.60 -10.01
N ILE A 287 30.32 9.61 -11.28
CA ILE A 287 28.96 9.95 -11.74
C ILE A 287 27.95 8.95 -11.18
N ALA A 288 28.20 7.65 -11.34
CA ALA A 288 27.36 6.58 -10.81
C ALA A 288 27.26 6.66 -9.29
N GLY A 289 28.39 6.90 -8.60
CA GLY A 289 28.41 7.15 -7.16
C GLY A 289 27.59 8.36 -6.76
N MET A 290 27.60 9.46 -7.51
CA MET A 290 26.78 10.63 -7.20
C MET A 290 25.29 10.42 -7.44
N LEU A 291 24.91 9.54 -8.37
CA LEU A 291 23.52 9.19 -8.64
C LEU A 291 23.00 8.12 -7.65
N LEU A 292 23.85 7.16 -7.28
CA LEU A 292 23.50 6.02 -6.44
C LEU A 292 23.73 6.29 -4.94
N ALA A 293 24.71 7.11 -4.55
CA ALA A 293 24.98 7.41 -3.14
C ALA A 293 23.79 8.04 -2.42
N PRO A 294 22.99 8.95 -3.00
CA PRO A 294 21.77 9.42 -2.34
C PRO A 294 20.78 8.28 -2.08
N MET A 295 20.66 7.32 -3.00
CA MET A 295 19.78 6.15 -2.85
C MET A 295 20.32 5.15 -1.82
N ILE A 296 21.64 4.92 -1.81
CA ILE A 296 22.31 4.00 -0.90
C ILE A 296 22.40 4.60 0.50
N ILE A 297 22.73 5.87 0.65
CA ILE A 297 22.70 6.59 1.93
C ILE A 297 21.27 6.68 2.43
N PHE A 298 20.26 6.90 1.59
CA PHE A 298 18.85 6.79 2.01
C PHE A 298 18.53 5.40 2.54
N ARG A 299 18.97 4.32 1.86
CA ARG A 299 18.78 2.93 2.32
C ARG A 299 19.60 2.58 3.56
N LEU A 300 20.81 3.10 3.70
CA LEU A 300 21.71 2.85 4.83
C LEU A 300 21.33 3.68 6.04
N VAL A 301 20.88 4.93 5.87
CA VAL A 301 20.26 5.71 6.94
C VAL A 301 18.95 5.06 7.33
N PHE A 302 18.13 4.60 6.38
CA PHE A 302 16.93 3.81 6.70
C PHE A 302 17.27 2.52 7.47
N ALA A 303 18.31 1.79 7.07
CA ALA A 303 18.76 0.57 7.75
C ALA A 303 19.45 0.83 9.10
N LEU A 304 20.20 1.92 9.25
CA LEU A 304 20.86 2.33 10.49
C LEU A 304 19.84 2.92 11.48
N SER A 305 18.83 3.64 10.99
CA SER A 305 17.63 4.00 11.76
C SER A 305 16.91 2.74 12.23
N LEU A 306 16.76 1.73 11.37
CA LEU A 306 16.19 0.43 11.72
C LEU A 306 17.06 -0.33 12.75
N SER A 307 18.38 -0.13 12.74
CA SER A 307 19.34 -0.78 13.64
C SER A 307 19.40 -0.10 15.02
N VAL A 308 19.30 1.24 15.06
CA VAL A 308 19.20 2.02 16.31
C VAL A 308 17.80 1.90 16.93
N LEU A 309 16.79 1.49 16.15
CA LEU A 309 15.46 1.11 16.63
C LEU A 309 15.40 -0.29 17.30
N VAL A 310 16.49 -1.07 17.33
CA VAL A 310 16.51 -2.45 17.88
C VAL A 310 17.43 -2.61 19.12
N ALA A 311 17.97 -1.53 19.70
CA ALA A 311 18.48 -1.53 21.08
C ALA A 311 17.74 -0.46 21.92
N PRO A 312 17.27 -0.82 23.13
CA PRO A 312 16.00 -0.31 23.64
C PRO A 312 16.11 1.10 24.21
N ALA A 313 15.30 2.00 23.66
CA ALA A 313 14.74 3.11 24.40
C ALA A 313 13.78 2.57 25.47
N ALA A 314 14.33 2.06 26.57
CA ALA A 314 13.61 2.04 27.84
C ALA A 314 13.68 3.46 28.40
N MET A 315 12.64 4.28 28.11
CA MET A 315 11.97 5.20 29.05
C MET A 315 10.94 6.04 28.26
N ALA A 316 9.96 5.32 27.72
CA ALA A 316 8.54 5.64 27.58
C ALA A 316 7.98 4.66 26.54
N GLN A 317 7.91 3.38 26.93
CA GLN A 317 7.09 2.45 26.17
C GLN A 317 5.66 2.99 26.22
N ASP A 318 5.10 3.41 25.08
CA ASP A 318 3.68 3.12 24.85
C ASP A 318 3.57 1.59 24.93
N ARG A 319 3.39 1.06 26.14
CA ARG A 319 3.04 -0.35 26.36
C ARG A 319 1.58 -0.55 25.94
N GLY A 320 1.17 0.03 24.82
CA GLY A 320 -0.24 0.24 24.52
C GLY A 320 -1.02 -1.06 24.64
N LEU A 321 -2.31 -0.91 24.95
CA LEU A 321 -3.13 -1.89 25.67
C LEU A 321 -2.74 -3.35 25.44
N THR A 322 -2.52 -4.06 26.55
CA THR A 322 -2.46 -5.53 26.54
C THR A 322 -3.84 -6.04 26.89
N ILE A 323 -4.39 -6.89 26.03
CA ILE A 323 -5.77 -7.39 26.12
C ILE A 323 -5.73 -8.91 26.20
N GLU A 324 -6.34 -9.47 27.24
CA GLU A 324 -6.46 -10.90 27.45
C GLU A 324 -7.91 -11.25 27.74
N TYR A 325 -8.47 -12.17 26.95
CA TYR A 325 -9.81 -12.68 27.11
C TYR A 325 -9.75 -14.08 27.73
N THR A 326 -10.66 -14.37 28.65
CA THR A 326 -10.95 -15.72 29.13
C THR A 326 -12.40 -16.04 28.82
N VAL A 327 -12.64 -17.11 28.06
CA VAL A 327 -13.97 -17.60 27.70
C VAL A 327 -14.21 -18.90 28.46
N LYS A 328 -15.15 -18.88 29.41
CA LYS A 328 -15.53 -20.03 30.22
C LYS A 328 -16.90 -20.53 29.82
N VAL A 329 -17.03 -21.83 29.58
CA VAL A 329 -18.35 -22.49 29.51
C VAL A 329 -18.87 -22.63 30.95
N ALA A 330 -19.60 -21.62 31.42
CA ALA A 330 -19.87 -21.45 32.85
C ALA A 330 -21.09 -22.24 33.34
N ASP A 331 -22.16 -22.29 32.54
CA ASP A 331 -23.40 -22.98 32.90
C ASP A 331 -24.03 -23.59 31.65
N ILE A 332 -23.90 -24.92 31.50
CA ILE A 332 -24.46 -25.65 30.36
C ILE A 332 -26.00 -25.64 30.38
N PRO A 333 -26.69 -25.98 31.48
CA PRO A 333 -28.16 -25.91 31.54
C PRO A 333 -28.74 -24.54 31.21
N ARG A 334 -28.11 -23.44 31.67
CA ARG A 334 -28.54 -22.07 31.37
C ARG A 334 -27.94 -21.50 30.08
N GLN A 335 -27.05 -22.26 29.43
CA GLN A 335 -26.39 -21.90 28.17
C GLN A 335 -25.62 -20.58 28.25
N LEU A 336 -24.82 -20.41 29.30
CA LEU A 336 -24.07 -19.19 29.55
C LEU A 336 -22.57 -19.41 29.38
N PHE A 337 -21.97 -18.57 28.54
CA PHE A 337 -20.54 -18.28 28.65
C PHE A 337 -20.34 -17.24 29.74
N HIS A 338 -19.25 -17.36 30.49
CA HIS A 338 -18.70 -16.27 31.30
C HIS A 338 -17.45 -15.75 30.62
N VAL A 339 -17.40 -14.46 30.33
CA VAL A 339 -16.29 -13.82 29.62
C VAL A 339 -15.62 -12.82 30.56
N THR A 340 -14.31 -12.99 30.74
CA THR A 340 -13.45 -12.08 31.50
C THR A 340 -12.46 -11.43 30.54
N THR A 341 -12.38 -10.10 30.50
CA THR A 341 -11.39 -9.35 29.73
C THR A 341 -10.48 -8.57 30.68
N ASP A 342 -9.20 -8.95 30.73
CA ASP A 342 -8.17 -8.22 31.45
C ASP A 342 -7.48 -7.23 30.50
N ILE A 343 -7.62 -5.94 30.79
CA ILE A 343 -7.05 -4.86 29.99
C ILE A 343 -6.01 -4.13 30.83
N ARG A 344 -4.76 -4.12 30.35
CA ARG A 344 -3.60 -3.55 31.04
C ARG A 344 -2.96 -2.43 30.23
N ASN A 345 -2.17 -1.61 30.92
CA ASN A 345 -1.45 -0.46 30.36
C ASN A 345 -2.41 0.58 29.76
N ILE A 346 -3.55 0.78 30.41
CA ILE A 346 -4.50 1.84 30.07
C ILE A 346 -3.87 3.18 30.42
N SER A 347 -3.89 4.11 29.47
CA SER A 347 -3.33 5.46 29.63
C SER A 347 -4.37 6.55 29.40
N GLN A 348 -5.50 6.21 28.80
CA GLN A 348 -6.60 7.12 28.51
C GLN A 348 -7.40 7.40 29.78
N PRO A 349 -7.92 8.62 29.97
CA PRO A 349 -8.80 8.95 31.10
C PRO A 349 -10.16 8.25 31.02
N SER A 350 -10.55 7.80 29.84
CA SER A 350 -11.72 6.94 29.63
C SER A 350 -11.44 5.92 28.54
N LEU A 351 -12.01 4.73 28.68
CA LEU A 351 -11.93 3.67 27.67
C LEU A 351 -13.34 3.24 27.28
N ASP A 352 -13.63 3.28 25.98
CA ASP A 352 -14.88 2.76 25.44
C ASP A 352 -14.65 1.31 25.00
N LEU A 353 -15.54 0.42 25.43
CA LEU A 353 -15.57 -0.99 25.04
C LEU A 353 -16.83 -1.25 24.24
N SER A 354 -16.73 -1.91 23.09
CA SER A 354 -17.87 -2.21 22.25
C SER A 354 -17.95 -3.67 21.85
N LEU A 355 -19.16 -4.14 21.57
CA LEU A 355 -19.40 -5.44 20.94
C LEU A 355 -19.97 -5.21 19.53
N PRO A 356 -19.59 -5.99 18.51
CA PRO A 356 -20.19 -5.90 17.18
C PRO A 356 -21.72 -6.01 17.20
N VAL A 357 -22.39 -5.34 16.25
CA VAL A 357 -23.84 -5.48 16.06
C VAL A 357 -24.21 -6.39 14.90
N TRP A 358 -23.24 -6.84 14.12
CA TRP A 358 -23.38 -7.71 12.96
C TRP A 358 -22.06 -8.47 12.71
N SER A 359 -22.06 -9.47 11.83
CA SER A 359 -20.86 -10.22 11.46
C SER A 359 -20.57 -10.13 9.96
N PRO A 360 -19.32 -9.88 9.54
CA PRO A 360 -18.92 -9.98 8.14
C PRO A 360 -19.37 -11.28 7.49
N GLY A 361 -19.97 -11.19 6.30
CA GLY A 361 -20.63 -12.32 5.61
C GLY A 361 -22.12 -12.47 5.94
N TRP A 362 -22.59 -11.85 7.03
CA TRP A 362 -23.99 -11.86 7.45
C TRP A 362 -24.54 -10.44 7.58
N TYR A 363 -25.05 -9.90 6.47
CA TYR A 363 -25.43 -8.49 6.31
C TYR A 363 -26.78 -8.13 6.97
N VAL A 364 -26.91 -8.45 8.27
CA VAL A 364 -28.08 -8.16 9.09
C VAL A 364 -27.61 -7.64 10.45
N ILE A 365 -28.29 -6.62 10.98
CA ILE A 365 -28.04 -6.11 12.34
C ILE A 365 -28.65 -7.06 13.36
N GLU A 366 -27.80 -7.88 13.98
CA GLU A 366 -28.14 -8.87 14.99
C GLU A 366 -28.25 -8.29 16.41
N ASN A 367 -27.51 -7.21 16.67
CA ASN A 367 -27.34 -6.59 17.99
C ASN A 367 -26.90 -7.59 19.07
N TYR A 368 -25.71 -8.19 18.93
CA TYR A 368 -25.22 -9.24 19.85
C TYR A 368 -25.19 -8.83 21.33
N GLY A 369 -25.07 -7.53 21.62
CA GLY A 369 -25.18 -6.97 22.97
C GLY A 369 -26.49 -7.33 23.70
N LYS A 370 -27.56 -7.71 22.99
CA LYS A 370 -28.84 -8.17 23.59
C LYS A 370 -28.69 -9.42 24.47
N ASN A 371 -27.65 -10.21 24.24
CA ASN A 371 -27.37 -11.45 24.97
C ASN A 371 -26.41 -11.25 26.15
N VAL A 372 -25.89 -10.03 26.35
CA VAL A 372 -24.96 -9.69 27.43
C VAL A 372 -25.75 -9.43 28.72
N ALA A 373 -25.37 -10.13 29.79
CA ALA A 373 -25.93 -9.98 31.12
C ALA A 373 -24.81 -9.81 32.17
N ARG A 374 -25.17 -9.24 33.33
CA ARG A 374 -24.28 -9.12 34.50
C ARG A 374 -22.94 -8.45 34.19
N PHE A 375 -22.94 -7.46 33.29
CA PHE A 375 -21.76 -6.69 32.89
C PHE A 375 -21.20 -5.88 34.07
N ARG A 376 -19.94 -6.17 34.45
CA ARG A 376 -19.23 -5.58 35.59
C ARG A 376 -17.83 -5.17 35.16
N VAL A 377 -17.35 -4.10 35.78
CA VAL A 377 -15.97 -3.62 35.59
C VAL A 377 -15.38 -3.39 36.98
N ALA A 378 -14.16 -3.85 37.19
CA ALA A 378 -13.44 -3.66 38.45
C ALA A 378 -11.95 -3.41 38.21
N GLU A 379 -11.31 -2.80 39.21
CA GLU A 379 -9.87 -2.70 39.32
C GLU A 379 -9.24 -3.97 39.90
N PRO A 380 -7.92 -4.15 39.73
CA PRO A 380 -7.14 -5.05 40.58
C PRO A 380 -7.38 -4.71 42.06
N GLY A 381 -7.83 -5.70 42.83
CA GLY A 381 -8.23 -5.51 44.24
C GLY A 381 -9.73 -5.36 44.47
N GLY A 382 -10.56 -5.39 43.42
CA GLY A 382 -12.01 -5.56 43.52
C GLY A 382 -12.83 -4.28 43.66
N ARG A 383 -12.21 -3.09 43.56
CA ARG A 383 -12.96 -1.83 43.53
C ARG A 383 -13.79 -1.77 42.25
N ALA A 384 -15.11 -1.73 42.39
CA ALA A 384 -16.02 -1.67 41.25
C ALA A 384 -15.94 -0.30 40.56
N LEU A 385 -15.87 -0.32 39.24
CA LEU A 385 -16.02 0.83 38.36
C LEU A 385 -17.41 0.78 37.73
N ARG A 386 -18.09 1.92 37.65
CA ARG A 386 -19.41 2.00 37.02
C ARG A 386 -19.25 2.24 35.51
N PRO A 387 -19.53 1.26 34.64
CA PRO A 387 -19.61 1.50 33.20
C PRO A 387 -20.87 2.33 32.88
N VAL A 388 -20.77 3.22 31.90
CA VAL A 388 -21.89 3.99 31.36
C VAL A 388 -22.13 3.55 29.93
N GLN A 389 -23.31 3.03 29.64
CA GLN A 389 -23.68 2.69 28.28
C GLN A 389 -23.91 3.98 27.48
N VAL A 390 -23.05 4.24 26.49
CA VAL A 390 -23.09 5.46 25.66
C VAL A 390 -23.70 5.21 24.28
N ARG A 391 -23.79 3.93 23.86
CA ARG A 391 -24.51 3.43 22.69
C ARG A 391 -25.05 2.04 22.98
N LYS A 392 -25.99 1.52 22.18
CA LYS A 392 -26.63 0.21 22.39
C LYS A 392 -25.64 -0.95 22.56
N GLN A 393 -24.44 -0.83 22.01
CA GLN A 393 -23.37 -1.83 22.03
C GLN A 393 -22.06 -1.34 22.68
N THR A 394 -22.02 -0.13 23.26
CA THR A 394 -20.78 0.50 23.74
C THR A 394 -20.91 0.99 25.17
N TRP A 395 -19.96 0.59 26.01
CA TRP A 395 -19.84 0.99 27.41
C TRP A 395 -18.57 1.82 27.62
N ARG A 396 -18.73 3.00 28.20
CA ARG A 396 -17.64 3.88 28.62
C ARG A 396 -17.24 3.60 30.06
N ILE A 397 -15.95 3.39 30.27
CA ILE A 397 -15.34 3.27 31.59
C ILE A 397 -14.51 4.53 31.82
N ASP A 398 -14.85 5.31 32.86
CA ASP A 398 -14.00 6.40 33.33
C ASP A 398 -12.87 5.79 34.17
N THR A 399 -11.66 5.79 33.62
CA THR A 399 -10.50 5.11 34.21
C THR A 399 -9.86 5.97 35.29
N LYS A 400 -10.02 7.30 35.26
CA LYS A 400 -9.40 8.23 36.24
C LYS A 400 -7.92 7.96 36.53
N GLY A 401 -7.16 7.51 35.52
CA GLY A 401 -5.74 7.17 35.64
C GLY A 401 -5.41 5.73 36.08
N ILE A 402 -6.42 4.88 36.22
CA ILE A 402 -6.27 3.43 36.44
C ILE A 402 -5.63 2.79 35.21
N SER A 403 -4.57 2.01 35.43
CA SER A 403 -3.79 1.38 34.35
C SER A 403 -4.20 -0.05 34.02
N ARG A 404 -5.08 -0.66 34.82
CA ARG A 404 -5.59 -2.02 34.59
C ARG A 404 -7.05 -2.13 35.05
N ILE A 405 -7.89 -2.74 34.24
CA ILE A 405 -9.26 -3.11 34.60
C ILE A 405 -9.54 -4.56 34.21
N THR A 406 -10.49 -5.16 34.90
CA THR A 406 -11.09 -6.44 34.55
C THR A 406 -12.56 -6.20 34.24
N VAL A 407 -12.99 -6.66 33.06
CA VAL A 407 -14.39 -6.60 32.61
C VAL A 407 -14.94 -8.01 32.60
N GLU A 408 -16.11 -8.21 33.19
CA GLU A 408 -16.76 -9.51 33.30
C GLU A 408 -18.21 -9.40 32.84
N PHE A 409 -18.68 -10.36 32.06
CA PHE A 409 -20.09 -10.49 31.72
C PHE A 409 -20.43 -11.94 31.41
N ASP A 410 -21.72 -12.25 31.44
CA ASP A 410 -22.24 -13.51 30.93
C ASP A 410 -22.93 -13.29 29.59
N TYR A 411 -22.77 -14.25 28.68
CA TYR A 411 -23.40 -14.23 27.36
C TYR A 411 -24.34 -15.41 27.20
N LEU A 412 -25.61 -15.14 26.89
CA LEU A 412 -26.60 -16.17 26.57
C LEU A 412 -26.36 -16.75 25.18
N ALA A 413 -25.91 -18.00 25.12
CA ALA A 413 -25.59 -18.72 23.90
C ALA A 413 -26.64 -19.82 23.61
N ASN A 414 -27.84 -19.42 23.20
CA ASN A 414 -28.96 -20.34 22.97
C ASN A 414 -29.35 -20.51 21.50
N VAL A 415 -28.65 -19.89 20.53
CA VAL A 415 -29.00 -19.97 19.10
C VAL A 415 -27.88 -20.65 18.32
N LEU A 416 -28.21 -21.74 17.63
CA LEU A 416 -27.28 -22.38 16.70
C LEU A 416 -27.47 -21.77 15.30
N SER A 417 -26.51 -20.95 14.88
CA SER A 417 -26.34 -20.44 13.52
C SER A 417 -24.85 -20.13 13.31
N ALA A 418 -24.40 -20.04 12.06
CA ALA A 418 -23.00 -19.75 11.73
C ALA A 418 -22.54 -18.36 12.25
N ASN A 419 -23.47 -17.42 12.41
CA ASN A 419 -23.24 -16.07 12.93
C ASN A 419 -23.70 -15.86 14.40
N GLN A 420 -23.95 -16.94 15.16
CA GLN A 420 -24.49 -16.91 16.53
C GLN A 420 -23.69 -17.81 17.48
N ALA A 421 -24.10 -17.87 18.74
CA ALA A 421 -23.48 -18.73 19.75
C ALA A 421 -24.48 -19.71 20.38
N ARG A 422 -24.02 -20.96 20.59
CA ARG A 422 -24.79 -22.05 21.18
C ARG A 422 -23.97 -22.80 22.22
N ILE A 423 -24.54 -23.07 23.38
CA ILE A 423 -24.08 -24.10 24.32
C ILE A 423 -25.10 -25.24 24.34
N ALA A 424 -24.62 -26.47 24.29
CA ALA A 424 -25.38 -27.71 24.44
C ALA A 424 -24.69 -28.64 25.44
N ALA A 425 -25.27 -29.82 25.65
CA ALA A 425 -24.76 -30.77 26.65
C ALA A 425 -23.34 -31.28 26.36
N ASP A 426 -22.98 -31.42 25.08
CA ASP A 426 -21.75 -32.06 24.59
C ASP A 426 -20.86 -31.16 23.73
N TYR A 427 -21.30 -29.92 23.46
CA TYR A 427 -20.52 -28.92 22.73
C TYR A 427 -20.93 -27.49 23.07
N ALA A 428 -20.06 -26.55 22.74
CA ALA A 428 -20.33 -25.13 22.66
C ALA A 428 -19.72 -24.55 21.39
N PHE A 429 -20.38 -23.59 20.76
CA PHE A 429 -19.96 -22.93 19.53
C PHE A 429 -20.23 -21.43 19.64
N PHE A 430 -19.31 -20.62 19.11
CA PHE A 430 -19.51 -19.18 18.93
C PHE A 430 -18.63 -18.65 17.79
N THR A 431 -18.96 -17.48 17.28
CA THR A 431 -18.11 -16.63 16.44
C THR A 431 -17.63 -15.44 17.26
N GLY A 432 -16.38 -15.02 17.07
CA GLY A 432 -15.73 -14.05 17.97
C GLY A 432 -16.48 -12.70 18.13
N THR A 433 -17.29 -12.30 17.14
CA THR A 433 -18.18 -11.11 17.20
C THR A 433 -19.21 -11.15 18.33
N GLN A 434 -19.54 -12.32 18.88
CA GLN A 434 -20.46 -12.44 20.03
C GLN A 434 -19.80 -12.19 21.38
N LEU A 435 -18.50 -12.52 21.53
CA LEU A 435 -17.89 -12.64 22.86
C LEU A 435 -16.74 -11.64 23.11
N PHE A 436 -16.05 -11.15 22.08
CA PHE A 436 -14.85 -10.34 22.30
C PHE A 436 -15.16 -8.84 22.22
N LEU A 437 -15.11 -8.15 23.36
CA LEU A 437 -15.24 -6.69 23.44
C LEU A 437 -14.04 -6.00 22.79
N MET A 438 -14.27 -5.04 21.89
CA MET A 438 -13.24 -4.18 21.31
C MET A 438 -12.95 -3.00 22.24
N PRO A 439 -11.69 -2.77 22.66
CA PRO A 439 -11.31 -1.46 23.17
C PRO A 439 -11.19 -0.48 22.01
N GLU A 440 -12.10 0.49 21.95
CA GLU A 440 -12.20 1.46 20.85
C GLU A 440 -10.87 2.21 20.67
N GLY A 441 -10.43 2.35 19.41
CA GLY A 441 -9.12 2.93 19.08
C GLY A 441 -7.92 1.98 19.23
N HIS A 442 -8.13 0.73 19.66
CA HIS A 442 -7.07 -0.28 19.84
C HIS A 442 -7.21 -1.52 18.95
N ARG A 443 -7.92 -1.39 17.83
CA ARG A 443 -8.20 -2.47 16.86
C ARG A 443 -6.96 -3.27 16.44
N SER A 444 -5.80 -2.61 16.28
CA SER A 444 -4.56 -3.24 15.84
C SER A 444 -3.76 -3.94 16.95
N ARG A 445 -4.28 -4.04 18.18
CA ARG A 445 -3.56 -4.65 19.30
C ARG A 445 -3.74 -6.17 19.28
N PRO A 446 -2.65 -6.93 19.47
CA PRO A 446 -2.75 -8.38 19.58
C PRO A 446 -3.49 -8.77 20.86
N SER A 447 -4.16 -9.91 20.80
CA SER A 447 -4.99 -10.42 21.88
C SER A 447 -4.63 -11.86 22.21
N VAL A 448 -4.73 -12.20 23.49
CA VAL A 448 -4.63 -13.58 24.00
C VAL A 448 -6.03 -14.05 24.37
N VAL A 449 -6.38 -15.28 24.02
CA VAL A 449 -7.65 -15.91 24.39
C VAL A 449 -7.36 -17.19 25.15
N LYS A 450 -7.91 -17.30 26.36
CA LYS A 450 -7.85 -18.49 27.20
C LYS A 450 -9.23 -19.13 27.26
N PHE A 451 -9.29 -20.44 27.16
CA PHE A 451 -10.53 -21.19 27.24
C PHE A 451 -10.58 -22.03 28.51
N ASP A 452 -11.69 -21.90 29.26
CA ASP A 452 -12.02 -22.73 30.41
C ASP A 452 -13.24 -23.58 30.04
N VAL A 453 -12.98 -24.83 29.65
CA VAL A 453 -13.98 -25.77 29.13
C VAL A 453 -14.11 -26.99 30.04
N PRO A 454 -15.25 -27.70 30.01
CA PRO A 454 -15.43 -28.93 30.76
C PRO A 454 -14.32 -29.95 30.48
N SER A 455 -13.99 -30.75 31.50
CA SER A 455 -12.95 -31.78 31.38
C SER A 455 -13.23 -32.73 30.21
N GLY A 456 -12.20 -33.01 29.41
CA GLY A 456 -12.29 -33.87 28.23
C GLY A 456 -12.84 -33.21 26.97
N TRP A 457 -13.27 -31.95 27.02
CA TRP A 457 -13.64 -31.20 25.82
C TRP A 457 -12.40 -30.78 25.04
N LYS A 458 -12.51 -30.82 23.70
CA LYS A 458 -11.48 -30.34 22.76
C LYS A 458 -11.88 -28.96 22.24
N ILE A 459 -10.93 -28.24 21.65
CA ILE A 459 -11.14 -26.92 21.04
C ILE A 459 -10.69 -26.99 19.59
N ALA A 460 -11.53 -26.49 18.67
CA ALA A 460 -11.19 -26.27 17.27
C ALA A 460 -11.49 -24.81 16.92
N SER A 461 -10.46 -24.11 16.42
CA SER A 461 -10.50 -22.70 16.03
C SER A 461 -9.47 -22.43 14.93
N GLY A 462 -9.71 -21.36 14.17
CA GLY A 462 -8.72 -20.80 13.24
C GLY A 462 -7.73 -19.83 13.90
N LEU A 463 -7.87 -19.54 15.21
CA LEU A 463 -6.89 -18.76 15.98
C LEU A 463 -5.50 -19.42 16.01
N ASP A 464 -4.45 -18.63 16.22
CA ASP A 464 -3.08 -19.14 16.35
C ASP A 464 -2.91 -19.86 17.71
N GLU A 465 -2.59 -21.15 17.65
CA GLU A 465 -2.36 -22.01 18.80
C GLU A 465 -1.05 -21.64 19.55
N THR A 466 -1.06 -21.77 20.87
CA THR A 466 0.17 -21.67 21.68
C THR A 466 0.64 -23.06 22.15
N ALA A 467 1.72 -23.12 22.94
CA ALA A 467 2.15 -24.36 23.57
C ALA A 467 1.13 -24.91 24.59
N ASP A 468 0.26 -24.04 25.13
CA ASP A 468 -0.86 -24.44 25.96
C ASP A 468 -2.10 -24.66 25.06
N PRO A 469 -2.69 -25.87 25.02
CA PRO A 469 -3.83 -26.18 24.15
C PRO A 469 -5.11 -25.41 24.51
N MET A 470 -5.16 -24.76 25.67
CA MET A 470 -6.27 -23.91 26.10
C MET A 470 -6.03 -22.43 25.82
N VAL A 471 -4.88 -22.05 25.26
CA VAL A 471 -4.49 -20.65 25.02
C VAL A 471 -4.17 -20.42 23.55
N PHE A 472 -4.78 -19.38 23.00
CA PHE A 472 -4.69 -18.97 21.61
C PHE A 472 -4.34 -17.49 21.51
N THR A 473 -3.93 -17.06 20.32
CA THR A 473 -3.60 -15.65 20.04
C THR A 473 -4.21 -15.18 18.72
N ALA A 474 -4.44 -13.87 18.64
CA ALA A 474 -4.80 -13.18 17.41
C ALA A 474 -3.93 -11.93 17.25
N PRO A 475 -3.46 -11.61 16.02
CA PRO A 475 -2.58 -10.47 15.78
C PRO A 475 -3.29 -9.11 15.95
N GLU A 476 -4.60 -9.07 15.70
CA GLU A 476 -5.45 -7.87 15.82
C GLU A 476 -6.93 -8.27 15.93
N TYR A 477 -7.79 -7.27 16.21
CA TYR A 477 -9.19 -7.49 16.58
C TYR A 477 -10.05 -8.09 15.46
N ASP A 478 -9.84 -7.72 14.19
CA ASP A 478 -10.61 -8.26 13.06
C ASP A 478 -10.35 -9.75 12.90
N THR A 479 -9.08 -10.17 12.99
CA THR A 479 -8.70 -11.58 13.01
C THR A 479 -9.35 -12.29 14.19
N LEU A 480 -9.32 -11.69 15.39
CA LEU A 480 -9.91 -12.25 16.61
C LEU A 480 -11.41 -12.52 16.46
N VAL A 481 -12.18 -11.52 16.01
CA VAL A 481 -13.64 -11.67 15.91
C VAL A 481 -14.09 -12.51 14.72
N ASP A 482 -13.21 -12.68 13.73
CA ASP A 482 -13.46 -13.53 12.57
C ASP A 482 -13.14 -15.02 12.79
N GLN A 483 -12.85 -15.45 14.03
CA GLN A 483 -12.62 -16.87 14.33
C GLN A 483 -13.82 -17.53 15.00
N PRO A 484 -14.54 -18.43 14.29
CA PRO A 484 -15.40 -19.41 14.92
C PRO A 484 -14.60 -20.33 15.83
N THR A 485 -15.23 -20.75 16.93
CA THR A 485 -14.63 -21.68 17.87
C THR A 485 -15.66 -22.73 18.29
N LEU A 486 -15.35 -23.99 18.03
CA LEU A 486 -16.09 -25.15 18.51
C LEU A 486 -15.34 -25.76 19.70
N MET A 487 -16.05 -25.96 20.80
CA MET A 487 -15.58 -26.60 22.02
C MET A 487 -16.45 -27.83 22.28
N GLY A 488 -15.87 -28.96 22.69
CA GLY A 488 -16.63 -30.18 23.01
C GLY A 488 -16.10 -31.44 22.37
N HIS A 489 -17.02 -32.34 22.06
CA HIS A 489 -16.71 -33.59 21.36
C HIS A 489 -16.99 -33.45 19.86
N PHE A 490 -15.98 -33.75 19.04
CA PHE A 490 -16.05 -33.71 17.59
C PHE A 490 -14.90 -34.54 17.01
N ASP A 491 -15.05 -34.95 15.74
CA ASP A 491 -13.99 -35.61 14.98
C ASP A 491 -13.18 -34.60 14.18
N VAL A 492 -11.89 -34.89 14.00
CA VAL A 492 -10.99 -34.09 13.18
C VAL A 492 -10.27 -35.00 12.18
N THR A 493 -10.47 -34.74 10.89
CA THR A 493 -9.67 -35.33 9.82
C THR A 493 -8.65 -34.31 9.33
N ARG A 494 -7.35 -34.60 9.48
CA ARG A 494 -6.28 -33.68 9.11
C ARG A 494 -5.71 -34.01 7.74
N PHE A 495 -5.44 -32.98 6.94
CA PHE A 495 -4.76 -33.08 5.64
C PHE A 495 -3.91 -31.85 5.38
N THR A 496 -3.20 -31.80 4.25
CA THR A 496 -2.28 -30.72 3.91
C THR A 496 -2.47 -30.31 2.46
N VAL A 497 -2.43 -29.00 2.20
CA VAL A 497 -2.50 -28.40 0.86
C VAL A 497 -1.41 -27.34 0.76
N ASP A 498 -0.59 -27.38 -0.29
CA ASP A 498 0.57 -26.49 -0.47
C ASP A 498 1.46 -26.37 0.79
N GLY A 499 1.66 -27.49 1.50
CA GLY A 499 2.45 -27.54 2.74
C GLY A 499 1.77 -26.92 3.97
N LYS A 500 0.48 -26.55 3.89
CA LYS A 500 -0.27 -25.92 4.98
C LYS A 500 -1.27 -26.89 5.62
N PRO A 501 -1.34 -26.96 6.96
CA PRO A 501 -2.30 -27.82 7.65
C PRO A 501 -3.75 -27.40 7.42
N HIS A 502 -4.62 -28.40 7.28
CA HIS A 502 -6.05 -28.27 7.13
C HIS A 502 -6.77 -29.24 8.07
N ASP A 503 -7.76 -28.74 8.80
CA ASP A 503 -8.55 -29.53 9.76
C ASP A 503 -10.01 -29.60 9.30
N LEU A 504 -10.50 -30.80 8.92
CA LEU A 504 -11.93 -31.05 8.73
C LEU A 504 -12.56 -31.45 10.07
N VAL A 505 -13.39 -30.57 10.62
CA VAL A 505 -14.05 -30.72 11.92
C VAL A 505 -15.51 -31.11 11.72
N LEU A 506 -15.88 -32.29 12.23
CA LEU A 506 -17.22 -32.85 12.11
C LEU A 506 -17.89 -32.97 13.48
N ASN A 507 -19.09 -32.41 13.61
CA ASN A 507 -19.89 -32.48 14.83
C ASN A 507 -21.34 -32.89 14.50
N PRO A 508 -21.93 -33.90 15.17
CA PRO A 508 -21.38 -34.75 16.25
C PRO A 508 -20.16 -35.58 15.86
N PRO A 509 -19.40 -36.10 16.85
CA PRO A 509 -18.43 -37.17 16.58
C PRO A 509 -19.16 -38.42 16.06
N GLY A 510 -18.53 -39.15 15.15
CA GLY A 510 -19.07 -40.34 14.49
C GLY A 510 -20.10 -40.04 13.40
N VAL A 511 -20.38 -38.78 13.09
CA VAL A 511 -21.41 -38.41 12.10
C VAL A 511 -21.08 -38.95 10.70
N TYR A 512 -19.79 -38.98 10.34
CA TYR A 512 -19.29 -39.66 9.16
C TYR A 512 -18.39 -40.83 9.55
N SER A 513 -18.42 -41.90 8.74
CA SER A 513 -17.39 -42.93 8.82
C SER A 513 -16.02 -42.34 8.48
N ALA A 514 -14.95 -42.97 8.97
CA ALA A 514 -13.59 -42.55 8.68
C ALA A 514 -13.29 -42.51 7.16
N ASP A 515 -13.87 -43.42 6.39
CA ASP A 515 -13.74 -43.44 4.92
C ASP A 515 -14.45 -42.25 4.26
N ARG A 516 -15.69 -41.96 4.65
CA ARG A 516 -16.44 -40.81 4.10
C ARG A 516 -15.74 -39.49 4.46
N ALA A 517 -15.24 -39.35 5.68
CA ALA A 517 -14.49 -38.17 6.11
C ALA A 517 -13.18 -37.99 5.32
N ARG A 518 -12.45 -39.07 5.03
CA ARG A 518 -11.27 -39.05 4.15
C ARG A 518 -11.61 -38.65 2.72
N THR A 519 -12.70 -39.17 2.17
CA THR A 519 -13.18 -38.80 0.81
C THR A 519 -13.51 -37.33 0.73
N LEU A 520 -14.26 -36.80 1.70
CA LEU A 520 -14.57 -35.36 1.77
C LEU A 520 -13.29 -34.53 1.89
N ALA A 521 -12.35 -34.89 2.78
CA ALA A 521 -11.06 -34.21 2.89
C ALA A 521 -10.28 -34.20 1.57
N GLY A 522 -10.32 -35.30 0.80
CA GLY A 522 -9.71 -35.37 -0.54
C GLY A 522 -10.36 -34.41 -1.54
N HIS A 523 -11.68 -34.25 -1.52
CA HIS A 523 -12.38 -33.28 -2.36
C HIS A 523 -12.06 -31.83 -1.95
N LEU A 524 -12.04 -31.54 -0.65
CA LEU A 524 -11.66 -30.23 -0.10
C LEU A 524 -10.21 -29.86 -0.47
N SER A 525 -9.29 -30.83 -0.44
CA SER A 525 -7.90 -30.66 -0.90
C SER A 525 -7.84 -30.19 -2.35
N LYS A 526 -8.54 -30.89 -3.26
CA LYS A 526 -8.58 -30.54 -4.69
C LYS A 526 -9.16 -29.14 -4.92
N LEU A 527 -10.20 -28.76 -4.17
CA LEU A 527 -10.77 -27.42 -4.22
C LEU A 527 -9.77 -26.36 -3.78
N ALA A 528 -9.13 -26.56 -2.63
CA ALA A 528 -8.16 -25.63 -2.08
C ALA A 528 -6.98 -25.39 -3.02
N GLU A 529 -6.44 -26.45 -3.62
CA GLU A 529 -5.37 -26.37 -4.63
C GLU A 529 -5.84 -25.61 -5.88
N THR A 530 -7.06 -25.90 -6.35
CA THR A 530 -7.61 -25.32 -7.58
C THR A 530 -7.84 -23.81 -7.42
N GLN A 531 -8.44 -23.40 -6.31
CA GLN A 531 -8.69 -21.98 -6.04
C GLN A 531 -7.39 -21.25 -5.67
N GLY A 532 -6.51 -21.88 -4.89
CA GLY A 532 -5.18 -21.35 -4.57
C GLY A 532 -4.35 -21.02 -5.81
N ARG A 533 -4.39 -21.87 -6.84
CA ARG A 533 -3.70 -21.65 -8.12
C ARG A 533 -4.13 -20.37 -8.83
N ILE A 534 -5.38 -19.91 -8.68
CA ILE A 534 -5.87 -18.66 -9.31
C ILE A 534 -5.08 -17.46 -8.78
N PHE A 535 -4.79 -17.44 -7.48
CA PHE A 535 -4.17 -16.31 -6.76
C PHE A 535 -2.68 -16.48 -6.48
N GLY A 536 -2.08 -17.60 -6.88
CA GLY A 536 -0.66 -17.88 -6.65
C GLY A 536 -0.34 -18.49 -5.28
N GLY A 537 -1.34 -19.09 -4.62
CA GLY A 537 -1.17 -19.83 -3.37
C GLY A 537 -2.19 -19.43 -2.30
N LEU A 538 -2.14 -20.15 -1.17
CA LEU A 538 -3.06 -19.99 -0.04
C LEU A 538 -2.62 -18.84 0.88
N PRO A 539 -3.49 -17.89 1.27
CA PRO A 539 -3.08 -16.69 2.04
C PRO A 539 -3.21 -16.82 3.58
N TYR A 540 -3.08 -18.04 4.13
CA TYR A 540 -3.22 -18.33 5.56
C TYR A 540 -2.14 -19.31 6.06
N ARG A 541 -2.09 -19.60 7.37
CA ARG A 541 -1.15 -20.57 7.97
C ARG A 541 -1.78 -21.97 8.15
N LYS A 542 -3.03 -22.01 8.61
CA LYS A 542 -3.87 -23.20 8.79
C LYS A 542 -5.28 -22.87 8.32
N PHE A 543 -6.04 -23.84 7.81
CA PHE A 543 -7.47 -23.69 7.52
C PHE A 543 -8.33 -24.69 8.29
N VAL A 544 -9.52 -24.29 8.74
CA VAL A 544 -10.46 -25.16 9.47
C VAL A 544 -11.82 -25.21 8.77
N TYR A 545 -12.31 -26.41 8.48
CA TYR A 545 -13.63 -26.64 7.88
C TYR A 545 -14.58 -27.12 8.97
N PHE A 546 -15.54 -26.30 9.41
CA PHE A 546 -16.53 -26.72 10.39
C PHE A 546 -17.81 -27.21 9.70
N TYR A 547 -18.15 -28.49 9.92
CA TYR A 547 -19.44 -29.05 9.53
C TYR A 547 -20.20 -29.49 10.79
N LEU A 548 -21.27 -28.75 11.11
CA LEU A 548 -22.11 -28.97 12.29
C LEU A 548 -23.48 -29.51 11.84
N PHE A 549 -23.68 -30.82 11.94
CA PHE A 549 -24.95 -31.50 11.63
C PHE A 549 -25.86 -31.51 12.87
N ARG A 550 -26.29 -30.32 13.29
CA ARG A 550 -26.98 -30.08 14.56
C ARG A 550 -28.21 -29.17 14.46
N ALA A 551 -28.49 -28.59 13.29
CA ALA A 551 -29.66 -27.72 13.14
C ALA A 551 -30.95 -28.52 13.32
N LYS A 552 -31.94 -27.91 13.97
CA LYS A 552 -33.29 -28.48 14.12
C LYS A 552 -34.14 -28.26 12.87
N GLU A 553 -33.96 -27.11 12.24
CA GLU A 553 -34.68 -26.72 11.02
C GLU A 553 -33.89 -27.16 9.78
N ALA A 554 -34.59 -27.34 8.67
CA ALA A 554 -33.97 -27.72 7.39
C ALA A 554 -33.04 -26.62 6.83
N ALA A 555 -33.19 -25.38 7.32
CA ALA A 555 -32.37 -24.24 6.92
C ALA A 555 -30.90 -24.44 7.27
N ALA A 556 -30.04 -24.10 6.33
CA ALA A 556 -28.61 -24.13 6.50
C ALA A 556 -28.08 -22.75 6.81
N ALA A 557 -27.27 -22.64 7.85
CA ALA A 557 -26.49 -21.45 8.10
C ALA A 557 -25.07 -21.70 7.61
N VAL A 558 -24.56 -20.82 6.75
CA VAL A 558 -23.20 -20.89 6.24
C VAL A 558 -22.55 -19.54 6.41
N LEU A 559 -21.27 -19.52 6.80
CA LEU A 559 -20.50 -18.28 6.95
C LEU A 559 -19.02 -18.51 6.70
N GLU A 560 -18.41 -17.54 6.02
CA GLU A 560 -17.04 -17.54 5.57
C GLU A 560 -16.10 -16.70 6.44
N HIS A 561 -14.89 -17.20 6.65
CA HIS A 561 -13.86 -16.56 7.49
C HIS A 561 -12.49 -16.57 6.82
N GLN A 562 -11.57 -15.74 7.33
CA GLN A 562 -10.24 -15.54 6.73
C GLN A 562 -9.42 -16.83 6.55
N ASN A 563 -9.66 -17.82 7.41
CA ASN A 563 -9.00 -19.12 7.41
C ASN A 563 -9.89 -20.24 8.00
N SER A 564 -11.21 -20.08 7.92
CA SER A 564 -12.16 -21.14 8.20
C SER A 564 -13.49 -20.87 7.48
N PHE A 565 -14.40 -21.83 7.53
CA PHE A 565 -15.82 -21.55 7.31
C PHE A 565 -16.66 -22.45 8.21
N VAL A 566 -17.91 -22.06 8.42
CA VAL A 566 -18.88 -22.85 9.18
C VAL A 566 -20.06 -23.20 8.31
N ILE A 567 -20.36 -24.50 8.21
CA ILE A 567 -21.60 -25.01 7.64
C ILE A 567 -22.39 -25.67 8.76
N VAL A 568 -23.55 -25.11 9.07
CA VAL A 568 -24.54 -25.70 9.97
C VAL A 568 -25.66 -26.30 9.14
N ARG A 569 -25.96 -27.59 9.36
CA ARG A 569 -26.99 -28.33 8.64
C ARG A 569 -27.83 -29.17 9.59
N ASN A 570 -29.04 -29.51 9.14
CA ASN A 570 -29.84 -30.56 9.76
C ASN A 570 -29.20 -31.93 9.50
N PRO A 571 -29.23 -32.89 10.45
CA PRO A 571 -28.85 -34.29 10.21
C PRO A 571 -29.42 -34.95 8.95
N ASP A 572 -30.59 -34.53 8.45
CA ASP A 572 -31.16 -35.04 7.20
C ASP A 572 -30.25 -34.79 5.98
N ALA A 573 -29.40 -33.74 6.05
CA ALA A 573 -28.40 -33.45 5.03
C ALA A 573 -27.33 -34.55 4.87
N LEU A 574 -27.22 -35.49 5.83
CA LEU A 574 -26.32 -36.65 5.73
C LEU A 574 -26.72 -37.61 4.61
N SER A 575 -27.99 -37.58 4.20
CA SER A 575 -28.53 -38.36 3.07
C SER A 575 -28.25 -37.72 1.71
N LEU A 576 -27.84 -36.44 1.69
CA LEU A 576 -27.53 -35.73 0.46
C LEU A 576 -26.23 -36.27 -0.15
N PRO A 577 -26.14 -36.30 -1.49
CA PRO A 577 -24.90 -36.57 -2.20
C PRO A 577 -23.74 -35.67 -1.72
N ASP A 578 -22.54 -36.26 -1.60
CA ASP A 578 -21.36 -35.54 -1.11
C ASP A 578 -20.99 -34.33 -2.00
N ASP A 579 -21.32 -34.35 -3.29
CA ASP A 579 -21.04 -33.24 -4.20
C ASP A 579 -21.82 -31.97 -3.84
N ILE A 580 -22.97 -32.07 -3.17
CA ILE A 580 -23.71 -30.92 -2.62
C ILE A 580 -22.92 -30.30 -1.46
N MET A 581 -22.38 -31.12 -0.56
CA MET A 581 -21.56 -30.64 0.57
C MET A 581 -20.25 -29.99 0.10
N VAL A 582 -19.65 -30.56 -0.94
CA VAL A 582 -18.43 -30.04 -1.56
C VAL A 582 -18.72 -28.78 -2.37
N GLY A 583 -19.89 -28.68 -3.02
CA GLY A 583 -20.33 -27.46 -3.71
C GLY A 583 -20.47 -26.26 -2.77
N GLY A 584 -21.07 -26.47 -1.59
CA GLY A 584 -21.09 -25.45 -0.53
C GLY A 584 -19.68 -25.04 -0.10
N ALA A 585 -18.79 -26.00 0.12
CA ALA A 585 -17.39 -25.70 0.45
C ALA A 585 -16.66 -24.93 -0.64
N ALA A 586 -16.97 -25.18 -1.93
CA ALA A 586 -16.35 -24.46 -3.03
C ALA A 586 -16.71 -22.97 -3.02
N HIS A 587 -17.93 -22.62 -2.61
CA HIS A 587 -18.36 -21.23 -2.41
C HIS A 587 -17.62 -20.62 -1.21
N GLU A 588 -17.74 -21.24 -0.04
CA GLU A 588 -17.16 -20.70 1.20
C GLU A 588 -15.63 -20.59 1.17
N PHE A 589 -14.96 -21.54 0.55
CA PHE A 589 -13.52 -21.51 0.46
C PHE A 589 -13.03 -20.42 -0.52
N PHE A 590 -13.79 -20.07 -1.55
CA PHE A 590 -13.39 -19.00 -2.47
C PHE A 590 -13.42 -17.64 -1.80
N HIS A 591 -14.27 -17.50 -0.77
CA HIS A 591 -14.31 -16.30 0.03
C HIS A 591 -13.04 -16.00 0.82
N VAL A 592 -12.14 -16.99 1.00
CA VAL A 592 -10.77 -16.75 1.50
C VAL A 592 -10.13 -15.58 0.78
N TRP A 593 -10.31 -15.49 -0.53
CA TRP A 593 -9.89 -14.31 -1.29
C TRP A 593 -11.02 -13.31 -1.42
N ASN A 594 -12.20 -13.71 -1.90
CA ASN A 594 -13.28 -12.78 -2.21
C ASN A 594 -14.12 -12.43 -0.98
N VAL A 595 -14.29 -11.15 -0.68
CA VAL A 595 -14.90 -10.57 0.54
C VAL A 595 -14.06 -10.64 1.83
N LYS A 596 -13.33 -11.73 2.14
CA LYS A 596 -12.46 -11.72 3.33
C LYS A 596 -11.18 -10.91 3.13
N ARG A 597 -10.71 -10.80 1.88
CA ARG A 597 -9.51 -10.04 1.51
C ARG A 597 -9.83 -9.00 0.44
N ILE A 598 -10.33 -9.44 -0.72
CA ILE A 598 -10.81 -8.58 -1.80
C ILE A 598 -12.20 -8.10 -1.42
N ARG A 599 -12.32 -6.88 -0.89
CA ARG A 599 -13.62 -6.35 -0.47
C ARG A 599 -13.85 -4.91 -0.91
N PRO A 600 -15.12 -4.51 -1.02
CA PRO A 600 -15.50 -3.14 -1.37
C PRO A 600 -14.89 -2.11 -0.41
N VAL A 601 -14.68 -0.89 -0.89
CA VAL A 601 -14.13 0.20 -0.10
C VAL A 601 -15.03 0.58 1.08
N GLU A 602 -16.34 0.40 0.96
CA GLU A 602 -17.32 0.65 2.01
C GLU A 602 -17.17 -0.32 3.20
N MET A 603 -16.48 -1.44 3.00
CA MET A 603 -16.20 -2.48 4.00
C MET A 603 -14.73 -2.48 4.45
N TRP A 604 -13.95 -1.45 4.11
CA TRP A 604 -12.51 -1.38 4.41
C TRP A 604 -12.12 -0.18 5.30
N PRO A 605 -11.82 -0.38 6.60
CA PRO A 605 -12.07 -1.60 7.39
C PRO A 605 -13.56 -1.77 7.70
N TYR A 606 -13.96 -2.91 8.27
CA TYR A 606 -15.36 -3.09 8.71
C TYR A 606 -15.71 -2.09 9.81
N ASP A 607 -16.82 -1.39 9.68
CA ASP A 607 -17.48 -0.74 10.81
C ASP A 607 -18.45 -1.74 11.45
N TYR A 608 -18.10 -2.24 12.65
CA TYR A 608 -18.93 -3.21 13.38
C TYR A 608 -20.12 -2.57 14.11
N SER A 609 -20.25 -1.25 14.06
CA SER A 609 -21.25 -0.50 14.83
C SER A 609 -22.55 -0.23 14.09
N LYS A 610 -22.56 -0.44 12.77
CA LYS A 610 -23.65 -0.11 11.84
C LYS A 610 -23.58 -0.97 10.56
N GLU A 611 -24.56 -0.77 9.69
CA GLU A 611 -24.64 -1.29 8.34
C GLU A 611 -23.47 -0.80 7.48
N ASN A 612 -22.87 -1.70 6.70
CA ASN A 612 -21.86 -1.38 5.69
C ASN A 612 -22.45 -1.64 4.31
N GLU A 613 -23.22 -0.68 3.82
CA GLU A 613 -23.89 -0.74 2.52
C GLU A 613 -22.88 -0.67 1.38
N THR A 614 -23.06 -1.49 0.34
CA THR A 614 -22.19 -1.48 -0.84
C THR A 614 -22.92 -1.95 -2.08
N PRO A 615 -22.68 -1.35 -3.27
CA PRO A 615 -23.27 -1.79 -4.53
C PRO A 615 -22.54 -3.00 -5.13
N LEU A 616 -21.60 -3.61 -4.40
CA LEU A 616 -20.66 -4.62 -4.92
C LEU A 616 -20.85 -6.01 -4.31
N LEU A 617 -21.95 -6.29 -3.60
CA LEU A 617 -22.21 -7.66 -3.11
C LEU A 617 -22.41 -8.66 -4.25
N TRP A 618 -22.93 -8.26 -5.41
CA TRP A 618 -22.96 -9.12 -6.59
C TRP A 618 -21.56 -9.57 -7.05
N VAL A 619 -20.51 -8.82 -6.72
CA VAL A 619 -19.11 -9.23 -6.90
C VAL A 619 -18.67 -10.12 -5.75
N SER A 620 -18.90 -9.71 -4.50
CA SER A 620 -18.50 -10.49 -3.32
C SER A 620 -19.11 -11.89 -3.30
N GLU A 621 -20.35 -12.03 -3.76
CA GLU A 621 -21.18 -13.23 -3.59
C GLU A 621 -21.48 -13.89 -4.93
N GLY A 622 -21.87 -13.10 -5.94
CA GLY A 622 -22.16 -13.64 -7.27
C GLY A 622 -20.92 -14.14 -8.00
N PHE A 623 -19.78 -13.44 -7.94
CA PHE A 623 -18.54 -13.99 -8.52
C PHE A 623 -18.11 -15.25 -7.76
N THR A 624 -18.28 -15.27 -6.44
CA THR A 624 -17.99 -16.45 -5.62
C THR A 624 -18.85 -17.64 -6.04
N SER A 625 -20.15 -17.44 -6.29
CA SER A 625 -21.02 -18.50 -6.82
C SER A 625 -20.61 -18.99 -8.20
N TYR A 626 -20.16 -18.10 -9.09
CA TYR A 626 -19.60 -18.50 -10.39
C TYR A 626 -18.31 -19.32 -10.21
N TYR A 627 -17.41 -18.86 -9.33
CA TYR A 627 -16.16 -19.54 -9.04
C TYR A 627 -16.34 -20.87 -8.30
N ALA A 628 -17.40 -21.03 -7.49
CA ALA A 628 -17.75 -22.30 -6.88
C ALA A 628 -17.97 -23.37 -7.95
N SER A 629 -18.86 -23.10 -8.91
CA SER A 629 -19.12 -23.97 -10.07
C SER A 629 -17.87 -24.23 -10.90
N LEU A 630 -17.14 -23.16 -11.25
CA LEU A 630 -15.95 -23.26 -12.08
C LEU A 630 -14.83 -24.06 -11.40
N SER A 631 -14.68 -23.91 -10.08
CA SER A 631 -13.67 -24.63 -9.30
C SER A 631 -14.00 -26.11 -9.18
N MET A 632 -15.28 -26.47 -9.01
CA MET A 632 -15.71 -27.88 -9.03
C MET A 632 -15.34 -28.56 -10.35
N TYR A 633 -15.56 -27.87 -11.47
CA TYR A 633 -15.13 -28.35 -12.79
C TYR A 633 -13.60 -28.44 -12.92
N ARG A 634 -12.87 -27.36 -12.58
CA ARG A 634 -11.40 -27.31 -12.68
C ARG A 634 -10.69 -28.30 -11.75
N ALA A 635 -11.33 -28.67 -10.64
CA ALA A 635 -10.85 -29.69 -9.71
C ALA A 635 -11.16 -31.14 -10.17
N GLY A 636 -11.87 -31.32 -11.28
CA GLY A 636 -12.31 -32.63 -11.78
C GLY A 636 -13.37 -33.29 -10.90
N LEU A 637 -14.11 -32.50 -10.12
CA LEU A 637 -15.20 -32.98 -9.25
C LEU A 637 -16.56 -32.96 -9.97
N ARG A 638 -16.67 -32.13 -11.02
CA ARG A 638 -17.79 -32.08 -11.95
C ARG A 638 -17.28 -32.04 -13.39
N ASP A 639 -18.08 -32.54 -14.32
CA ASP A 639 -17.75 -32.50 -15.74
C ASP A 639 -18.21 -31.18 -16.40
N ALA A 640 -17.84 -30.99 -17.67
CA ALA A 640 -18.20 -29.78 -18.41
C ALA A 640 -19.72 -29.64 -18.63
N ARG A 641 -20.45 -30.77 -18.71
CA ARG A 641 -21.90 -30.76 -18.89
C ARG A 641 -22.59 -30.21 -17.65
N ALA A 642 -22.13 -30.61 -16.46
CA ALA A 642 -22.61 -30.07 -15.20
C ALA A 642 -22.35 -28.56 -15.10
N LEU A 643 -21.15 -28.09 -15.48
CA LEU A 643 -20.84 -26.65 -15.51
C LEU A 643 -21.79 -25.88 -16.45
N VAL A 644 -22.01 -26.37 -17.66
CA VAL A 644 -22.91 -25.71 -18.64
C VAL A 644 -24.36 -25.74 -18.16
N ALA A 645 -24.82 -26.84 -17.56
CA ALA A 645 -26.17 -26.93 -16.98
C ALA A 645 -26.35 -25.92 -15.83
N GLU A 646 -25.33 -25.75 -15.00
CA GLU A 646 -25.28 -24.77 -13.93
C GLU A 646 -25.29 -23.31 -14.44
N MET A 647 -24.59 -23.03 -15.55
CA MET A 647 -24.66 -21.73 -16.24
C MET A 647 -26.06 -21.45 -16.80
N ALA A 648 -26.69 -22.45 -17.42
CA ALA A 648 -28.06 -22.34 -17.92
C ALA A 648 -29.07 -22.13 -16.79
N GLN A 649 -28.89 -22.81 -15.65
CA GLN A 649 -29.69 -22.60 -14.45
C GLN A 649 -29.53 -21.17 -13.92
N GLY A 650 -28.31 -20.65 -13.82
CA GLY A 650 -28.08 -19.26 -13.38
C GLY A 650 -28.77 -18.22 -14.25
N ILE A 651 -28.81 -18.43 -15.58
CA ILE A 651 -29.59 -17.59 -16.49
C ILE A 651 -31.10 -17.74 -16.20
N GLY A 652 -31.59 -18.97 -16.03
CA GLY A 652 -32.99 -19.26 -15.72
C GLY A 652 -33.46 -18.65 -14.40
N ASP A 653 -32.64 -18.69 -13.35
CA ASP A 653 -32.94 -18.13 -12.02
C ASP A 653 -33.14 -16.61 -12.08
N VAL A 654 -32.36 -15.93 -12.93
CA VAL A 654 -32.49 -14.48 -13.16
C VAL A 654 -33.67 -14.19 -14.08
N GLU A 655 -33.70 -14.79 -15.27
CA GLU A 655 -34.69 -14.48 -16.30
C GLU A 655 -36.12 -14.91 -15.93
N GLY A 656 -36.25 -15.92 -15.07
CA GLY A 656 -37.52 -16.39 -14.52
C GLY A 656 -38.06 -15.56 -13.34
N ASN A 657 -37.27 -14.64 -12.78
CA ASN A 657 -37.70 -13.76 -11.69
C ASN A 657 -38.15 -12.40 -12.25
N GLU A 658 -39.42 -12.03 -12.06
CA GLU A 658 -39.99 -10.78 -12.59
C GLU A 658 -39.32 -9.52 -12.02
N ALA A 659 -38.83 -9.55 -10.78
CA ALA A 659 -38.18 -8.42 -10.11
C ALA A 659 -36.90 -7.95 -10.83
N ARG A 660 -36.33 -8.79 -11.72
CA ARG A 660 -35.17 -8.42 -12.55
C ARG A 660 -35.40 -7.17 -13.41
N ARG A 661 -36.67 -6.83 -13.69
CA ARG A 661 -37.04 -5.70 -14.56
C ARG A 661 -36.85 -4.36 -13.84
N ASP A 662 -36.92 -4.38 -12.53
CA ASP A 662 -36.98 -3.18 -11.69
C ASP A 662 -35.76 -3.05 -10.76
N ILE A 663 -35.04 -4.15 -10.50
CA ILE A 663 -33.93 -4.18 -9.52
C ILE A 663 -32.64 -4.65 -10.20
N SER A 664 -31.66 -3.75 -10.27
CA SER A 664 -30.33 -4.05 -10.79
C SER A 664 -29.50 -4.88 -9.79
N ALA A 665 -28.39 -5.45 -10.24
CA ALA A 665 -27.47 -6.19 -9.36
C ALA A 665 -26.82 -5.29 -8.30
N ALA A 666 -26.53 -4.04 -8.67
CA ALA A 666 -26.03 -3.03 -7.75
C ALA A 666 -27.08 -2.63 -6.70
N ASP A 667 -28.35 -2.43 -7.10
CA ASP A 667 -29.43 -2.07 -6.18
C ASP A 667 -29.78 -3.23 -5.25
N SER A 668 -29.82 -4.47 -5.78
CA SER A 668 -29.99 -5.68 -4.97
C SER A 668 -28.91 -5.76 -3.89
N SER A 669 -27.64 -5.49 -4.24
CA SER A 669 -26.53 -5.43 -3.29
C SER A 669 -26.74 -4.37 -2.21
N MET A 670 -27.07 -3.14 -2.60
CA MET A 670 -27.32 -2.02 -1.67
C MET A 670 -28.45 -2.33 -0.70
N SER A 671 -29.54 -2.92 -1.19
CA SER A 671 -30.76 -3.16 -0.42
C SER A 671 -30.68 -4.28 0.63
N THR A 672 -29.55 -4.98 0.73
CA THR A 672 -29.40 -6.17 1.60
C THR A 672 -29.72 -5.90 3.07
N TRP A 673 -29.51 -4.66 3.53
CA TRP A 673 -29.75 -4.26 4.92
C TRP A 673 -31.21 -3.88 5.24
N ILE A 674 -32.09 -3.79 4.23
CA ILE A 674 -33.49 -3.29 4.35
C ILE A 674 -34.46 -4.38 4.89
N ASP A 675 -33.94 -5.51 5.39
CA ASP A 675 -34.64 -6.52 6.20
C ASP A 675 -35.53 -7.54 5.45
N TYR A 676 -35.67 -8.73 6.06
CA TYR A 676 -36.34 -9.99 5.67
C TYR A 676 -37.84 -9.86 5.35
N ALA A 677 -38.50 -8.77 5.73
CA ALA A 677 -39.97 -8.60 5.65
C ALA A 677 -40.53 -8.00 4.34
N ALA A 678 -39.70 -7.48 3.43
CA ALA A 678 -40.17 -7.07 2.09
C ALA A 678 -40.73 -8.26 1.28
N PRO A 679 -41.76 -8.07 0.45
CA PRO A 679 -42.36 -9.15 -0.33
C PRO A 679 -41.32 -9.84 -1.24
N ALA A 680 -41.35 -11.18 -1.28
CA ALA A 680 -40.43 -11.96 -2.11
C ALA A 680 -40.49 -11.58 -3.61
N ALA A 681 -41.65 -11.12 -4.09
CA ALA A 681 -41.84 -10.67 -5.47
C ALA A 681 -41.17 -9.33 -5.80
N SER A 682 -40.68 -8.60 -4.79
CA SER A 682 -39.89 -7.38 -4.94
C SER A 682 -38.41 -7.65 -4.66
N ARG A 683 -37.95 -8.91 -4.81
CA ARG A 683 -36.58 -9.31 -4.52
C ARG A 683 -36.01 -10.18 -5.62
N ILE A 684 -34.78 -9.86 -6.00
CA ILE A 684 -33.93 -10.72 -6.81
C ILE A 684 -32.57 -10.82 -6.15
N SER A 685 -32.00 -12.02 -6.15
CA SER A 685 -30.75 -12.30 -5.45
C SER A 685 -29.55 -11.74 -6.21
N TYR A 686 -28.74 -10.91 -5.53
CA TYR A 686 -27.44 -10.47 -6.04
C TYR A 686 -26.46 -11.65 -6.22
N TYR A 687 -26.68 -12.80 -5.59
CA TYR A 687 -25.94 -14.03 -5.89
C TYR A 687 -26.27 -14.51 -7.31
N SER A 688 -27.54 -14.70 -7.63
CA SER A 688 -27.98 -15.20 -8.94
C SER A 688 -27.66 -14.20 -10.06
N GLN A 689 -27.98 -12.91 -9.85
CA GLN A 689 -27.62 -11.86 -10.80
C GLN A 689 -26.11 -11.77 -10.98
N GLY A 690 -25.34 -11.75 -9.88
CA GLY A 690 -23.89 -11.63 -9.96
C GLY A 690 -23.21 -12.85 -10.56
N ARG A 691 -23.69 -14.07 -10.30
CA ARG A 691 -23.22 -15.30 -10.95
C ARG A 691 -23.44 -15.24 -12.46
N ASN A 692 -24.63 -14.83 -12.88
CA ASN A 692 -24.96 -14.67 -14.30
C ASN A 692 -24.08 -13.59 -14.95
N LEU A 693 -23.90 -12.43 -14.31
CA LEU A 693 -23.03 -11.38 -14.84
C LEU A 693 -21.55 -11.82 -14.87
N ALA A 694 -21.07 -12.57 -13.88
CA ALA A 694 -19.71 -13.09 -13.82
C ALA A 694 -19.38 -14.00 -15.01
N GLN A 695 -20.27 -14.94 -15.36
CA GLN A 695 -20.04 -15.83 -16.51
C GLN A 695 -20.03 -15.06 -17.83
N LEU A 696 -20.91 -14.07 -18.01
CA LEU A 696 -20.93 -13.25 -19.24
C LEU A 696 -19.68 -12.38 -19.34
N LEU A 697 -19.23 -11.83 -18.20
CA LEU A 697 -18.02 -11.05 -18.12
C LEU A 697 -16.77 -11.90 -18.40
N ASP A 698 -16.67 -13.11 -17.84
CA ASP A 698 -15.56 -14.03 -18.13
C ASP A 698 -15.51 -14.40 -19.63
N LEU A 699 -16.65 -14.77 -20.23
CA LEU A 699 -16.74 -15.08 -21.65
C LEU A 699 -16.36 -13.89 -22.53
N SER A 700 -16.81 -12.70 -22.17
CA SER A 700 -16.48 -11.48 -22.91
C SER A 700 -15.00 -11.14 -22.85
N ILE A 701 -14.38 -11.21 -21.66
CA ILE A 701 -12.94 -10.93 -21.50
C ILE A 701 -12.12 -11.96 -22.29
N ARG A 702 -12.54 -13.24 -22.25
CA ARG A 702 -11.90 -14.29 -23.06
C ARG A 702 -12.01 -13.98 -24.54
N HIS A 703 -13.17 -13.56 -25.04
CA HIS A 703 -13.34 -13.17 -26.43
C HIS A 703 -12.39 -12.03 -26.82
N ASP A 704 -12.42 -10.93 -26.07
CA ASP A 704 -11.64 -9.71 -26.36
C ASP A 704 -10.13 -9.97 -26.31
N THR A 705 -9.70 -10.96 -25.54
CA THR A 705 -8.29 -11.34 -25.38
C THR A 705 -7.91 -12.60 -26.14
N SER A 706 -8.74 -13.09 -27.06
CA SER A 706 -8.51 -14.32 -27.84
C SER A 706 -8.16 -15.53 -26.95
N GLY A 707 -8.82 -15.64 -25.80
CA GLY A 707 -8.66 -16.70 -24.80
C GLY A 707 -7.47 -16.53 -23.86
N ALA A 708 -6.65 -15.49 -24.02
CA ALA A 708 -5.43 -15.32 -23.23
C ALA A 708 -5.68 -14.91 -21.77
N ARG A 709 -6.80 -14.23 -21.48
CA ARG A 709 -7.17 -13.75 -20.15
C ARG A 709 -8.66 -13.97 -19.89
N GLY A 710 -9.05 -13.97 -18.63
CA GLY A 710 -10.44 -14.04 -18.20
C GLY A 710 -10.66 -13.32 -16.87
N LEU A 711 -11.73 -13.70 -16.18
CA LEU A 711 -12.08 -13.17 -14.86
C LEU A 711 -11.01 -13.50 -13.81
N ASP A 712 -10.21 -14.55 -14.01
CA ASP A 712 -9.09 -14.92 -13.13
C ASP A 712 -8.07 -13.78 -13.00
N GLU A 713 -7.73 -13.13 -14.12
CA GLU A 713 -6.83 -11.98 -14.13
C GLU A 713 -7.46 -10.79 -13.41
N VAL A 714 -8.78 -10.61 -13.50
CA VAL A 714 -9.51 -9.53 -12.82
C VAL A 714 -9.45 -9.76 -11.31
N MET A 715 -9.79 -10.95 -10.83
CA MET A 715 -9.72 -11.29 -9.41
C MET A 715 -8.30 -11.18 -8.85
N ARG A 716 -7.30 -11.64 -9.61
CA ARG A 716 -5.88 -11.50 -9.22
C ARG A 716 -5.45 -10.03 -9.17
N ALA A 717 -5.91 -9.20 -10.11
CA ALA A 717 -5.66 -7.77 -10.09
C ALA A 717 -6.32 -7.09 -8.89
N LEU A 718 -7.57 -7.42 -8.56
CA LEU A 718 -8.22 -6.89 -7.36
C LEU A 718 -7.45 -7.28 -6.08
N PHE A 719 -6.98 -8.52 -6.01
CA PHE A 719 -6.16 -8.99 -4.89
C PHE A 719 -4.82 -8.22 -4.76
N THR A 720 -4.11 -8.04 -5.87
CA THR A 720 -2.75 -7.47 -5.89
C THR A 720 -2.73 -5.94 -5.85
N ASP A 721 -3.65 -5.27 -6.55
CA ASP A 721 -3.67 -3.81 -6.63
C ASP A 721 -4.39 -3.13 -5.46
N PHE A 722 -5.28 -3.85 -4.76
CA PHE A 722 -6.08 -3.29 -3.68
C PHE A 722 -5.78 -3.94 -2.33
N TYR A 723 -6.13 -5.23 -2.16
CA TYR A 723 -5.97 -5.89 -0.86
C TYR A 723 -4.51 -5.90 -0.39
N GLN A 724 -3.56 -6.33 -1.22
CA GLN A 724 -2.14 -6.35 -0.87
C GLN A 724 -1.55 -4.95 -0.66
N ARG A 725 -2.26 -3.89 -1.05
CA ARG A 725 -1.93 -2.49 -0.78
C ARG A 725 -2.71 -1.89 0.39
N GLY A 726 -3.45 -2.71 1.14
CA GLY A 726 -4.16 -2.32 2.35
C GLY A 726 -5.38 -1.44 2.10
N ARG A 727 -6.12 -1.65 0.99
CA ARG A 727 -7.33 -0.89 0.65
C ARG A 727 -8.41 -1.77 0.01
N GLY A 728 -9.67 -1.36 0.15
CA GLY A 728 -10.78 -1.87 -0.65
C GLY A 728 -10.84 -1.24 -2.05
N PHE A 729 -11.74 -1.76 -2.89
CA PHE A 729 -11.97 -1.32 -4.27
C PHE A 729 -13.38 -0.74 -4.44
N SER A 730 -13.55 0.24 -5.34
CA SER A 730 -14.87 0.75 -5.75
C SER A 730 -15.37 0.13 -7.07
N THR A 731 -16.61 0.44 -7.47
CA THR A 731 -17.14 0.05 -8.79
C THR A 731 -16.25 0.57 -9.92
N ASP A 732 -15.80 1.82 -9.83
CA ASP A 732 -14.90 2.40 -10.85
C ASP A 732 -13.54 1.70 -10.89
N ASP A 733 -13.03 1.25 -9.73
CA ASP A 733 -11.81 0.46 -9.66
C ASP A 733 -11.99 -0.87 -10.42
N LEU A 734 -13.11 -1.56 -10.20
CA LEU A 734 -13.44 -2.79 -10.91
C LEU A 734 -13.53 -2.56 -12.43
N ILE A 735 -14.26 -1.53 -12.88
CA ILE A 735 -14.37 -1.19 -14.30
C ILE A 735 -12.98 -0.92 -14.89
N ARG A 736 -12.14 -0.13 -14.21
CA ARG A 736 -10.75 0.13 -14.66
C ARG A 736 -9.92 -1.14 -14.77
N VAL A 737 -10.05 -2.05 -13.81
CA VAL A 737 -9.34 -3.33 -13.82
C VAL A 737 -9.79 -4.18 -15.01
N VAL A 738 -11.11 -4.31 -15.22
CA VAL A 738 -11.68 -5.03 -16.36
C VAL A 738 -11.19 -4.41 -17.68
N ASN A 739 -11.31 -3.10 -17.85
CA ASN A 739 -10.89 -2.40 -19.08
C ASN A 739 -9.41 -2.60 -19.38
N ARG A 740 -8.55 -2.55 -18.35
CA ARG A 740 -7.11 -2.78 -18.48
C ARG A 740 -6.80 -4.22 -18.90
N ILE A 741 -7.58 -5.19 -18.45
CA ILE A 741 -7.39 -6.62 -18.73
C ILE A 741 -7.99 -7.03 -20.06
N SER A 742 -9.16 -6.53 -20.44
CA SER A 742 -9.75 -6.81 -21.75
C SER A 742 -9.05 -6.03 -22.86
N GLY A 743 -8.58 -4.82 -22.57
CA GLY A 743 -8.13 -3.86 -23.60
C GLY A 743 -9.31 -3.12 -24.27
N GLN A 744 -10.53 -3.28 -23.76
CA GLN A 744 -11.77 -2.67 -24.27
C GLN A 744 -12.48 -1.90 -23.14
N SER A 745 -13.43 -1.01 -23.49
CA SER A 745 -14.28 -0.34 -22.51
C SER A 745 -15.51 -1.18 -22.19
N TYR A 746 -15.72 -1.44 -20.89
CA TYR A 746 -16.88 -2.15 -20.35
C TYR A 746 -17.91 -1.22 -19.71
N ASP A 747 -17.74 0.10 -19.83
CA ASP A 747 -18.66 1.08 -19.23
C ASP A 747 -20.12 0.82 -19.63
N SER A 748 -20.39 0.47 -20.90
CA SER A 748 -21.73 0.11 -21.34
C SER A 748 -22.24 -1.20 -20.73
N PHE A 749 -21.36 -2.18 -20.47
CA PHE A 749 -21.76 -3.44 -19.83
C PHE A 749 -22.23 -3.16 -18.40
N PHE A 750 -21.45 -2.40 -17.64
CA PHE A 750 -21.80 -2.05 -16.26
C PHE A 750 -23.05 -1.17 -16.20
N ASN A 751 -23.14 -0.13 -17.02
CA ASN A 751 -24.30 0.77 -17.02
C ASN A 751 -25.61 0.06 -17.37
N ARG A 752 -25.59 -0.90 -18.31
CA ARG A 752 -26.82 -1.56 -18.79
C ARG A 752 -27.21 -2.76 -17.96
N TYR A 753 -26.25 -3.56 -17.50
CA TYR A 753 -26.51 -4.88 -16.92
C TYR A 753 -26.18 -5.00 -15.44
N VAL A 754 -25.33 -4.12 -14.89
CA VAL A 754 -24.97 -4.12 -13.47
C VAL A 754 -25.79 -3.09 -12.70
N SER A 755 -25.78 -1.84 -13.17
CA SER A 755 -26.56 -0.72 -12.63
C SER A 755 -27.89 -0.51 -13.35
N GLY A 756 -28.07 -1.15 -14.51
CA GLY A 756 -29.32 -1.18 -15.25
C GLY A 756 -29.99 -2.56 -15.18
N THR A 757 -31.17 -2.67 -15.78
CA THR A 757 -32.00 -3.88 -15.80
C THR A 757 -32.20 -4.45 -17.21
N ASP A 758 -31.38 -4.03 -18.17
CA ASP A 758 -31.44 -4.53 -19.54
C ASP A 758 -31.17 -6.04 -19.56
N VAL A 759 -31.85 -6.75 -20.47
CA VAL A 759 -31.55 -8.17 -20.71
C VAL A 759 -30.24 -8.28 -21.49
N PRO A 760 -29.22 -9.01 -20.98
CA PRO A 760 -27.99 -9.23 -21.73
C PRO A 760 -28.26 -10.00 -23.04
N PRO A 761 -27.54 -9.71 -24.15
CA PRO A 761 -27.61 -10.50 -25.37
C PRO A 761 -26.92 -11.86 -25.18
N TYR A 762 -27.59 -12.79 -24.48
CA TYR A 762 -27.03 -14.08 -24.07
C TYR A 762 -26.40 -14.86 -25.24
N ASP A 763 -27.08 -14.95 -26.39
CA ASP A 763 -26.56 -15.69 -27.55
C ASP A 763 -25.24 -15.10 -28.09
N THR A 764 -25.01 -13.80 -27.92
CA THR A 764 -23.73 -13.18 -28.29
C THR A 764 -22.62 -13.65 -27.35
N PHE A 765 -22.82 -13.52 -26.04
CA PHE A 765 -21.80 -13.90 -25.05
C PHE A 765 -21.54 -15.41 -25.02
N LEU A 766 -22.59 -16.22 -25.07
CA LEU A 766 -22.50 -17.68 -25.12
C LEU A 766 -21.89 -18.16 -26.45
N GLY A 767 -22.17 -17.44 -27.54
CA GLY A 767 -21.59 -17.69 -28.86
C GLY A 767 -20.07 -17.58 -28.89
N TYR A 768 -19.46 -16.79 -28.00
CA TYR A 768 -18.00 -16.73 -27.85
C TYR A 768 -17.37 -18.06 -27.44
N ALA A 769 -18.15 -18.94 -26.81
CA ALA A 769 -17.75 -20.30 -26.45
C ALA A 769 -18.46 -21.38 -27.29
N GLY A 770 -19.15 -20.99 -28.37
CA GLY A 770 -19.86 -21.91 -29.27
C GLY A 770 -21.19 -22.45 -28.73
N TYR A 771 -21.78 -21.80 -27.73
CA TYR A 771 -23.08 -22.17 -27.17
C TYR A 771 -24.19 -21.23 -27.65
N GLN A 772 -25.42 -21.74 -27.69
CA GLN A 772 -26.64 -20.98 -27.93
C GLN A 772 -27.63 -21.24 -26.80
N LEU A 773 -28.40 -20.23 -26.40
CA LEU A 773 -29.39 -20.39 -25.34
C LEU A 773 -30.73 -20.85 -25.93
N GLU A 774 -31.08 -22.11 -25.68
CA GLU A 774 -32.44 -22.59 -25.94
C GLU A 774 -33.38 -22.23 -24.79
N ARG A 775 -34.45 -21.49 -25.09
CA ARG A 775 -35.45 -21.07 -24.12
C ARG A 775 -36.70 -21.92 -24.25
N ALA A 776 -37.16 -22.50 -23.14
CA ALA A 776 -38.43 -23.20 -23.08
C ALA A 776 -39.30 -22.61 -21.96
N THR A 777 -40.42 -21.98 -22.34
CA THR A 777 -41.42 -21.54 -21.37
C THR A 777 -42.24 -22.75 -20.93
N ARG A 778 -42.20 -23.07 -19.63
CA ARG A 778 -43.04 -24.12 -19.04
C ARG A 778 -44.14 -23.48 -18.21
N LYS A 779 -45.39 -23.86 -18.47
CA LYS A 779 -46.49 -23.58 -17.54
C LYS A 779 -46.42 -24.61 -16.43
N ILE A 780 -45.96 -24.19 -15.25
CA ILE A 780 -45.89 -25.04 -14.08
C ILE A 780 -47.12 -24.68 -13.22
N PRO A 781 -47.93 -25.65 -12.79
CA PRO A 781 -48.97 -25.39 -11.79
C PRO A 781 -48.32 -24.71 -10.59
N PHE A 782 -48.76 -23.50 -10.32
CA PHE A 782 -48.27 -22.70 -9.21
C PHE A 782 -49.40 -22.54 -8.21
N LEU A 783 -49.14 -22.85 -6.94
CA LEU A 783 -50.15 -22.83 -5.88
C LEU A 783 -50.66 -21.41 -5.57
N GLY A 784 -50.06 -20.38 -6.15
CA GLY A 784 -50.36 -18.98 -5.84
C GLY A 784 -49.71 -18.50 -4.54
N VAL A 785 -49.04 -19.40 -3.81
CA VAL A 785 -48.40 -19.15 -2.52
C VAL A 785 -46.92 -19.52 -2.58
N ASN A 786 -46.10 -18.78 -1.86
CA ASN A 786 -44.73 -19.19 -1.53
C ASN A 786 -44.81 -20.10 -0.31
N LEU A 787 -44.14 -21.24 -0.34
CA LEU A 787 -44.11 -22.18 0.79
C LEU A 787 -42.71 -22.25 1.40
N ASP A 788 -42.62 -22.41 2.71
CA ASP A 788 -41.37 -22.86 3.34
C ASP A 788 -41.14 -24.37 3.10
N THR A 789 -40.01 -24.88 3.59
CA THR A 789 -39.67 -26.31 3.49
C THR A 789 -40.61 -27.24 4.26
N LEU A 790 -41.46 -26.69 5.13
CA LEU A 790 -42.48 -27.41 5.88
C LEU A 790 -43.87 -27.32 5.22
N GLY A 791 -43.97 -26.64 4.07
CA GLY A 791 -45.22 -26.46 3.33
C GLY A 791 -46.12 -25.33 3.86
N ARG A 792 -45.59 -24.41 4.68
CA ARG A 792 -46.34 -23.27 5.24
C ARG A 792 -46.32 -22.07 4.31
N VAL A 793 -47.42 -21.35 4.22
CA VAL A 793 -47.51 -20.14 3.40
C VAL A 793 -46.62 -19.03 3.97
N THR A 794 -45.57 -18.68 3.23
CA THR A 794 -44.62 -17.59 3.56
C THR A 794 -44.93 -16.29 2.83
N GLY A 795 -45.86 -16.32 1.88
CA GLY A 795 -46.33 -15.12 1.18
C GLY A 795 -47.06 -15.45 -0.12
N PHE A 796 -47.47 -14.39 -0.81
CA PHE A 796 -48.26 -14.47 -2.04
C PHE A 796 -47.57 -13.65 -3.12
N PRO A 797 -47.32 -14.22 -4.33
CA PRO A 797 -46.90 -13.39 -5.45
C PRO A 797 -48.00 -12.41 -5.86
N PRO A 798 -47.65 -11.14 -6.15
CA PRO A 798 -48.59 -10.15 -6.67
C PRO A 798 -49.34 -10.67 -7.89
N GLY A 799 -50.66 -10.54 -7.87
CA GLY A 799 -51.53 -11.01 -8.96
C GLY A 799 -51.78 -12.51 -9.00
N SER A 800 -51.33 -13.29 -8.00
CA SER A 800 -51.70 -14.70 -7.90
C SER A 800 -53.16 -14.88 -7.48
N ASP A 801 -53.78 -15.99 -7.87
CA ASP A 801 -55.15 -16.34 -7.43
C ASP A 801 -55.23 -16.39 -5.89
N ALA A 802 -54.17 -16.86 -5.22
CA ALA A 802 -54.10 -16.89 -3.76
C ALA A 802 -53.94 -15.50 -3.13
N ALA A 803 -53.31 -14.52 -3.80
CA ALA A 803 -53.27 -13.14 -3.34
C ALA A 803 -54.66 -12.47 -3.32
N THR A 804 -55.61 -13.01 -4.11
CA THR A 804 -57.03 -12.59 -4.09
C THR A 804 -57.91 -13.46 -3.19
N SER A 805 -57.34 -14.51 -2.61
CA SER A 805 -58.01 -15.40 -1.66
C SER A 805 -57.84 -14.88 -0.21
N ARG A 806 -58.59 -15.44 0.75
CA ARG A 806 -58.48 -15.08 2.18
C ARG A 806 -57.26 -15.70 2.89
N LEU A 807 -56.37 -16.37 2.16
CA LEU A 807 -55.21 -17.02 2.76
C LEU A 807 -54.30 -15.98 3.45
N GLN A 808 -53.76 -16.34 4.60
CA GLN A 808 -52.81 -15.55 5.39
C GLN A 808 -51.43 -16.23 5.42
N PRO A 809 -50.35 -15.49 5.74
CA PRO A 809 -49.11 -16.13 6.16
C PRO A 809 -49.37 -17.10 7.32
N ASP A 810 -48.74 -18.28 7.29
CA ASP A 810 -48.92 -19.41 8.21
C ASP A 810 -50.23 -20.23 8.10
N ASP A 811 -51.08 -19.98 7.09
CA ASP A 811 -52.23 -20.84 6.77
C ASP A 811 -51.85 -22.27 6.29
#